data_AF-A0A1I6MQ48-F1
#
_entry.id   AF-A0A1I6MQ48-F1
#
_cell.length_a   1.000
_cell.length_b   1.000
_cell.length_c   1.000
_cell.angle_alpha   90.00
_cell.angle_beta   90.00
_cell.angle_gamma   90.00
#
_symmetry.space_group_name_H-M   'P 1'
#
loop_
_entity.id
_entity.type
_entity.pdbx_description
1 polymer ?
#
loop_
_entity_poly.entity_id
_entity_poly.type
_entity_poly.pdbx_seq_one_letter_code
_entity_poly.pdbx_strand_id
1 'polypeptide(L)'
;MASHNPVDVVPSREQLLHALYEAAELEHCLMCTYLYAAFSLKSSLDEGLTAEQLNAVTRWRRMIVEIATEEMGHLASVWNITAALGGAPRVGRSNFPLDPGYLPAGVVVKLAPFNRATLQHFIYLERPADSTEMDGEGFAPERAFVRGVDGPRLTPMGMDYDTVGAFYEKLGENLRKLADAQGEANALCGDPALQLSDADVSLPGAKRVICLKTALIAFNAIVTQGEGAQQNAEGSHYQKFAAIREEYQTLLEADPSFVPAFPAATNPVLRRPPRPEGRVWIEDARAIATVDLANSAYGLMQRLLAYTYAVPAPDPDKMLALDLSIGLMHALVPLAERAARLPAGPSNPTCHAGVTFITLRDTAALPPGPSARRFFRERIQQLADAAVRMNEGGDARTAAAASILSRLAQNAVQNFDLARPAPSAAAPAVAPTAPPAQPAPPTSVQDGIEQVEGEKLTLLFEAKRCIHARFCVTGAPTVFLANVQGPWIHPDTMDAERLADIAHACPSGAIRYKRRDGRPDETAPPVNLAATREAGPYAFRGDLRLNGVPAGFRATLCRCGASKNKPFCDGSHHDIGFSATGEPPTGTATDALAVRDGPLHIEPQHNGPLKVRGNLEITSGTGRMVARVASAFLCRCGGSQNKPFCDGTHAKIGFVAD
;
A
#
# COMPACT_ATOMS: atom_id res chain seq x y z
N MET A 1 -45.33 -0.86 15.60
CA MET A 1 -43.93 -1.36 15.62
C MET A 1 -43.81 -2.33 14.47
N ALA A 2 -43.29 -1.87 13.33
CA ALA A 2 -43.16 -2.73 12.14
C ALA A 2 -42.06 -3.76 12.40
N SER A 3 -42.39 -5.03 12.19
CA SER A 3 -41.48 -6.17 12.17
C SER A 3 -40.30 -5.90 11.24
N HIS A 4 -39.13 -5.59 11.79
CA HIS A 4 -37.89 -5.66 11.04
C HIS A 4 -37.50 -7.13 10.96
N ASN A 5 -37.90 -7.76 9.85
CA ASN A 5 -37.24 -8.96 9.38
C ASN A 5 -35.74 -8.63 9.27
N PRO A 6 -34.83 -9.40 9.87
CA PRO A 6 -33.41 -9.22 9.62
C PRO A 6 -33.21 -9.55 8.14
N VAL A 7 -33.04 -8.52 7.31
CA VAL A 7 -32.73 -8.73 5.91
C VAL A 7 -31.40 -9.46 5.91
N ASP A 8 -31.40 -10.66 5.33
CA ASP A 8 -30.21 -11.46 5.09
C ASP A 8 -29.33 -10.75 4.04
N VAL A 9 -28.66 -9.68 4.48
CA VAL A 9 -27.87 -8.82 3.60
C VAL A 9 -26.53 -9.48 3.36
N VAL A 10 -26.22 -9.71 2.08
CA VAL A 10 -24.89 -10.12 1.65
C VAL A 10 -23.87 -9.06 2.08
N PRO A 11 -22.86 -9.41 2.90
CA PRO A 11 -21.86 -8.45 3.34
C PRO A 11 -21.01 -7.98 2.16
N SER A 12 -20.61 -6.71 2.17
CA SER A 12 -19.62 -6.21 1.23
C SER A 12 -18.23 -6.77 1.55
N ARG A 13 -17.34 -6.75 0.55
CA ARG A 13 -15.92 -7.09 0.76
C ARG A 13 -15.28 -6.21 1.82
N GLU A 14 -15.61 -4.92 1.84
CA GLU A 14 -15.08 -3.97 2.82
C GLU A 14 -15.51 -4.32 4.25
N GLN A 15 -16.75 -4.79 4.44
CA GLN A 15 -17.24 -5.27 5.74
C GLN A 15 -16.49 -6.51 6.21
N LEU A 16 -16.24 -7.47 5.32
CA LEU A 16 -15.45 -8.66 5.63
C LEU A 16 -13.99 -8.32 5.95
N LEU A 17 -13.35 -7.43 5.18
CA LEU A 17 -12.00 -6.97 5.46
C LEU A 17 -11.92 -6.24 6.81
N HIS A 18 -12.91 -5.40 7.13
CA HIS A 18 -12.99 -4.73 8.42
C HIS A 18 -13.06 -5.73 9.58
N ALA A 19 -13.93 -6.74 9.48
CA ALA A 19 -14.05 -7.76 10.50
C ALA A 19 -12.78 -8.65 10.62
N LEU A 20 -12.09 -8.91 9.51
CA LEU A 20 -10.79 -9.61 9.55
C LEU A 20 -9.67 -8.76 10.16
N TYR A 21 -9.71 -7.43 10.02
CA TYR A 21 -8.79 -6.55 10.74
C TYR A 21 -9.06 -6.57 12.25
N GLU A 22 -10.33 -6.57 12.67
CA GLU A 22 -10.68 -6.78 14.07
C GLU A 22 -10.20 -8.14 14.58
N ALA A 23 -10.37 -9.22 13.80
CA ALA A 23 -9.86 -10.55 14.13
C ALA A 23 -8.34 -10.56 14.30
N ALA A 24 -7.59 -9.98 13.36
CA ALA A 24 -6.13 -9.88 13.46
C ALA A 24 -5.69 -9.10 14.71
N GLU A 25 -6.43 -8.06 15.08
CA GLU A 25 -6.16 -7.26 16.26
C GLU A 25 -6.52 -7.97 17.56
N LEU A 26 -7.58 -8.78 17.57
CA LEU A 26 -7.97 -9.64 18.68
C LEU A 26 -6.88 -10.67 18.98
N GLU A 27 -6.49 -11.50 18.00
CA GLU A 27 -5.46 -12.53 18.22
C GLU A 27 -4.13 -11.93 18.66
N HIS A 28 -3.75 -10.83 18.02
CA HIS A 28 -2.53 -10.12 18.37
C HIS A 28 -2.59 -9.53 19.79
N CYS A 29 -3.76 -9.05 20.22
CA CYS A 29 -3.99 -8.56 21.58
C CYS A 29 -3.87 -9.67 22.61
N LEU A 30 -4.58 -10.79 22.41
CA LEU A 30 -4.56 -11.95 23.29
C LEU A 30 -3.14 -12.48 23.46
N MET A 31 -2.44 -12.72 22.34
CA MET A 31 -1.03 -13.10 22.32
C MET A 31 -0.14 -12.16 23.16
N CYS A 32 -0.32 -10.84 23.02
CA CYS A 32 0.47 -9.86 23.77
C CYS A 32 0.20 -9.96 25.29
N THR A 33 -1.04 -10.21 25.72
CA THR A 33 -1.37 -10.40 27.14
C THR A 33 -0.77 -11.69 27.70
N TYR A 34 -0.82 -12.79 26.94
CA TYR A 34 -0.26 -14.09 27.32
C TYR A 34 1.26 -14.00 27.47
N LEU A 35 1.93 -13.40 26.49
CA LEU A 35 3.38 -13.16 26.55
C LEU A 35 3.76 -12.25 27.70
N TYR A 36 3.02 -11.17 27.94
CA TYR A 36 3.29 -10.27 29.06
C TYR A 36 3.26 -11.01 30.40
N ALA A 37 2.23 -11.83 30.63
CA ALA A 37 2.13 -12.66 31.82
C ALA A 37 3.29 -13.67 31.90
N ALA A 38 3.62 -14.36 30.81
CA ALA A 38 4.73 -15.31 30.76
C ALA A 38 6.09 -14.66 31.09
N PHE A 39 6.35 -13.43 30.62
CA PHE A 39 7.59 -12.69 30.89
C PHE A 39 7.73 -12.26 32.35
N SER A 40 6.61 -12.13 33.06
CA SER A 40 6.62 -11.82 34.50
C SER A 40 6.98 -13.01 35.40
N LEU A 41 6.87 -14.25 34.90
CA LEU A 41 7.16 -15.46 35.69
C LEU A 41 8.63 -15.53 36.13
N LYS A 42 8.85 -16.02 37.35
CA LYS A 42 10.18 -16.30 37.91
C LYS A 42 10.84 -17.49 37.23
N SER A 43 12.15 -17.45 37.06
CA SER A 43 12.95 -18.36 36.23
C SER A 43 14.12 -19.04 36.95
N SER A 44 14.40 -18.72 38.21
CA SER A 44 15.49 -19.35 38.97
C SER A 44 15.17 -19.51 40.46
N LEU A 45 15.94 -20.37 41.13
CA LEU A 45 15.82 -20.61 42.58
C LEU A 45 16.13 -19.34 43.39
N ASP A 46 17.08 -18.52 42.92
CA ASP A 46 17.46 -17.25 43.57
C ASP A 46 16.34 -16.20 43.57
N GLU A 47 15.27 -16.42 42.80
CA GLU A 47 14.08 -15.57 42.78
C GLU A 47 13.02 -16.00 43.83
N GLY A 48 13.41 -16.90 44.75
CA GLY A 48 12.61 -17.28 45.92
C GLY A 48 11.58 -18.36 45.65
N LEU A 49 11.87 -19.30 44.75
CA LEU A 49 11.05 -20.48 44.48
C LEU A 49 11.73 -21.75 45.00
N THR A 50 10.94 -22.71 45.47
CA THR A 50 11.43 -24.08 45.68
C THR A 50 11.71 -24.77 44.33
N ALA A 51 12.46 -25.87 44.34
CA ALA A 51 12.72 -26.63 43.11
C ALA A 51 11.43 -27.16 42.46
N GLU A 52 10.46 -27.58 43.28
CA GLU A 52 9.14 -28.03 42.81
C GLU A 52 8.34 -26.88 42.17
N GLN A 53 8.26 -25.75 42.85
CA GLN A 53 7.59 -24.54 42.35
C GLN A 53 8.24 -24.04 41.05
N LEU A 54 9.58 -24.02 40.99
CA LEU A 54 10.31 -23.61 39.78
C LEU A 54 10.04 -24.55 38.60
N ASN A 55 9.96 -25.86 38.85
CA ASN A 55 9.62 -26.83 37.81
C ASN A 55 8.20 -26.60 37.27
N ALA A 56 7.22 -26.34 38.14
CA ALA A 56 5.85 -26.01 37.74
C ALA A 56 5.80 -24.69 36.94
N VAL A 57 6.38 -23.61 37.48
CA VAL A 57 6.44 -22.31 36.81
C VAL A 57 7.13 -22.39 35.44
N THR A 58 8.17 -23.21 35.31
CA THR A 58 8.84 -23.44 34.02
C THR A 58 7.93 -24.16 33.02
N ARG A 59 7.14 -25.15 33.46
CA ARG A 59 6.12 -25.80 32.62
C ARG A 59 5.02 -24.81 32.21
N TRP A 60 4.52 -24.01 33.14
CA TRP A 60 3.50 -22.99 32.87
C TRP A 60 3.99 -21.97 31.86
N ARG A 61 5.20 -21.43 32.03
CA ARG A 61 5.79 -20.50 31.06
C ARG A 61 5.83 -21.12 29.67
N ARG A 62 6.31 -22.36 29.55
CA ARG A 62 6.39 -23.06 28.26
C ARG A 62 5.00 -23.20 27.62
N MET A 63 4.00 -23.61 28.39
CA MET A 63 2.63 -23.78 27.92
C MET A 63 1.98 -22.45 27.49
N ILE A 64 2.18 -21.36 28.25
CA ILE A 64 1.64 -20.03 27.88
C ILE A 64 2.33 -19.50 26.61
N VAL A 65 3.65 -19.70 26.47
CA VAL A 65 4.38 -19.31 25.26
C VAL A 65 3.98 -20.16 24.05
N GLU A 66 3.68 -21.43 24.25
CA GLU A 66 3.14 -22.32 23.22
C GLU A 66 1.78 -21.83 22.74
N ILE A 67 0.85 -21.52 23.66
CA ILE A 67 -0.46 -20.92 23.34
C ILE A 67 -0.26 -19.60 22.58
N ALA A 68 0.62 -18.72 23.05
CA ALA A 68 0.93 -17.48 22.33
C ALA A 68 1.50 -17.72 20.93
N THR A 69 2.18 -18.85 20.70
CA THR A 69 2.68 -19.25 19.37
C THR A 69 1.54 -19.80 18.50
N GLU A 70 0.58 -20.51 19.09
CA GLU A 70 -0.67 -20.92 18.42
C GLU A 70 -1.46 -19.67 17.97
N GLU A 71 -1.53 -18.62 18.80
CA GLU A 71 -2.13 -17.33 18.43
C GLU A 71 -1.40 -16.62 17.27
N MET A 72 -0.07 -16.75 17.17
CA MET A 72 0.65 -16.29 15.97
C MET A 72 0.18 -17.04 14.72
N GLY A 73 -0.15 -18.33 14.87
CA GLY A 73 -0.75 -19.17 13.83
C GLY A 73 -2.13 -18.69 13.42
N HIS A 74 -2.98 -18.34 14.39
CA HIS A 74 -4.29 -17.76 14.14
C HIS A 74 -4.18 -16.44 13.37
N LEU A 75 -3.29 -15.55 13.81
CA LEU A 75 -3.00 -14.30 13.12
C LEU A 75 -2.54 -14.54 11.66
N ALA A 76 -1.65 -15.50 11.43
CA ALA A 76 -1.19 -15.86 10.08
C ALA A 76 -2.35 -16.40 9.21
N SER A 77 -3.25 -17.20 9.79
CA SER A 77 -4.47 -17.67 9.12
C SER A 77 -5.38 -16.50 8.72
N VAL A 78 -5.68 -15.58 9.65
CA VAL A 78 -6.48 -14.38 9.38
C VAL A 78 -5.85 -13.52 8.29
N TRP A 79 -4.53 -13.34 8.33
CA TRP A 79 -3.79 -12.59 7.33
C TRP A 79 -3.78 -13.27 5.96
N ASN A 80 -3.70 -14.60 5.90
CA ASN A 80 -3.84 -15.35 4.65
C ASN A 80 -5.25 -15.23 4.05
N ILE A 81 -6.30 -15.28 4.87
CA ILE A 81 -7.69 -15.04 4.42
C ILE A 81 -7.86 -13.59 3.94
N THR A 82 -7.30 -12.62 4.66
CA THR A 82 -7.30 -11.21 4.28
C THR A 82 -6.64 -10.99 2.93
N ALA A 83 -5.46 -11.57 2.72
CA ALA A 83 -4.73 -11.53 1.46
C ALA A 83 -5.52 -12.22 0.34
N ALA A 84 -6.16 -13.38 0.60
CA ALA A 84 -7.00 -14.08 -0.37
C ALA A 84 -8.22 -13.24 -0.82
N LEU A 85 -8.81 -12.44 0.06
CA LEU A 85 -9.87 -11.48 -0.29
C LEU A 85 -9.38 -10.25 -1.08
N GLY A 86 -8.07 -10.13 -1.32
CA GLY A 86 -7.45 -8.96 -1.95
C GLY A 86 -7.16 -7.80 -1.00
N GLY A 87 -7.26 -8.01 0.32
CA GLY A 87 -6.90 -7.02 1.33
C GLY A 87 -5.41 -7.08 1.68
N ALA A 88 -4.89 -5.98 2.22
CA ALA A 88 -3.53 -5.94 2.77
C ALA A 88 -3.57 -6.27 4.28
N PRO A 89 -2.83 -7.29 4.75
CA PRO A 89 -2.70 -7.57 6.17
C PRO A 89 -2.07 -6.42 6.95
N ARG A 90 -2.60 -6.15 8.15
CA ARG A 90 -2.15 -5.07 9.04
C ARG A 90 -2.65 -5.32 10.46
N VAL A 91 -2.03 -4.62 11.41
CA VAL A 91 -2.51 -4.43 12.78
C VAL A 91 -2.72 -2.93 12.96
N GLY A 92 -3.96 -2.50 13.18
CA GLY A 92 -4.34 -1.10 13.36
C GLY A 92 -4.68 -0.70 14.80
N ARG A 93 -4.43 -1.58 15.79
CA ARG A 93 -4.84 -1.37 17.18
C ARG A 93 -4.21 -0.17 17.87
N SER A 94 -4.96 0.41 18.79
CA SER A 94 -4.44 1.36 19.77
C SER A 94 -3.43 0.70 20.71
N ASN A 95 -2.59 1.53 21.34
CA ASN A 95 -1.67 1.08 22.38
C ASN A 95 -2.42 0.64 23.62
N PHE A 96 -1.85 -0.31 24.36
CA PHE A 96 -2.42 -0.75 25.63
C PHE A 96 -2.38 0.38 26.69
N PRO A 97 -3.38 0.44 27.58
CA PRO A 97 -4.63 -0.33 27.55
C PRO A 97 -5.54 0.16 26.41
N LEU A 98 -6.32 -0.77 25.83
CA LEU A 98 -7.30 -0.42 24.81
C LEU A 98 -8.41 0.44 25.40
N ASP A 99 -8.89 1.42 24.63
CA ASP A 99 -10.05 2.22 25.03
C ASP A 99 -11.35 1.40 24.95
N PRO A 100 -12.32 1.60 25.86
CA PRO A 100 -13.64 0.97 25.77
C PRO A 100 -14.30 1.26 24.42
N GLY A 101 -14.92 0.23 23.82
CA GLY A 101 -15.54 0.32 22.50
C GLY A 101 -14.66 -0.21 21.36
N TYR A 102 -13.36 -0.46 21.60
CA TYR A 102 -12.48 -1.05 20.60
C TYR A 102 -12.85 -2.51 20.30
N LEU A 103 -12.98 -3.33 21.35
CA LEU A 103 -13.51 -4.69 21.34
C LEU A 103 -14.90 -4.71 22.01
N PRO A 104 -15.69 -5.80 21.93
CA PRO A 104 -16.96 -5.89 22.65
C PRO A 104 -16.76 -5.65 24.15
N ALA A 105 -17.79 -5.17 24.83
CA ALA A 105 -17.70 -4.86 26.26
C ALA A 105 -17.19 -6.05 27.10
N GLY A 106 -17.59 -7.27 26.76
CA GLY A 106 -17.18 -8.50 27.43
C GLY A 106 -15.73 -8.95 27.17
N VAL A 107 -15.00 -8.30 26.25
CA VAL A 107 -13.61 -8.63 25.92
C VAL A 107 -12.69 -7.54 26.45
N VAL A 108 -12.26 -7.71 27.69
CA VAL A 108 -11.32 -6.79 28.34
C VAL A 108 -9.90 -7.23 28.02
N VAL A 109 -9.04 -6.31 27.58
CA VAL A 109 -7.64 -6.62 27.27
C VAL A 109 -6.73 -5.66 28.02
N LYS A 110 -5.92 -6.21 28.94
CA LYS A 110 -4.97 -5.48 29.79
C LYS A 110 -3.63 -6.21 29.83
N LEU A 111 -2.54 -5.47 29.87
CA LEU A 111 -1.24 -6.05 30.19
C LEU A 111 -1.17 -6.20 31.72
N ALA A 112 -1.11 -7.43 32.22
CA ALA A 112 -1.08 -7.74 33.65
C ALA A 112 -0.12 -8.90 33.95
N PRO A 113 0.60 -8.86 35.08
CA PRO A 113 1.52 -9.94 35.46
C PRO A 113 0.75 -11.25 35.70
N PHE A 114 1.46 -12.37 35.63
CA PHE A 114 0.88 -13.68 35.92
C PHE A 114 0.48 -13.78 37.40
N ASN A 115 -0.80 -14.00 37.65
CA ASN A 115 -1.37 -14.30 38.95
C ASN A 115 -2.71 -15.05 38.74
N ARG A 116 -3.43 -15.38 39.83
CA ARG A 116 -4.69 -16.13 39.75
C ARG A 116 -5.77 -15.39 38.94
N ALA A 117 -5.88 -14.07 39.11
CA ALA A 117 -6.87 -13.27 38.40
C ALA A 117 -6.56 -13.19 36.90
N THR A 118 -5.30 -12.94 36.53
CA THR A 118 -4.87 -12.93 35.12
C THR A 118 -5.06 -14.31 34.47
N LEU A 119 -4.74 -15.40 35.17
CA LEU A 119 -4.96 -16.75 34.65
C LEU A 119 -6.45 -17.06 34.48
N GLN A 120 -7.29 -16.68 35.45
CA GLN A 120 -8.74 -16.84 35.34
C GLN A 120 -9.30 -16.03 34.16
N HIS A 121 -8.74 -14.84 33.91
CA HIS A 121 -9.11 -14.03 32.75
C HIS A 121 -8.74 -14.73 31.42
N PHE A 122 -7.59 -15.39 31.32
CA PHE A 122 -7.25 -16.18 30.14
C PHE A 122 -8.22 -17.35 29.92
N ILE A 123 -8.60 -18.06 31.00
CA ILE A 123 -9.62 -19.12 30.94
C ILE A 123 -10.96 -18.56 30.48
N TYR A 124 -11.34 -17.37 30.96
CA TYR A 124 -12.57 -16.71 30.56
C TYR A 124 -12.53 -16.34 29.06
N LEU A 125 -11.45 -15.76 28.56
CA LEU A 125 -11.33 -15.37 27.14
C LEU A 125 -11.41 -16.57 26.19
N GLU A 126 -10.80 -17.69 26.57
CA GLU A 126 -10.76 -18.92 25.76
C GLU A 126 -11.96 -19.85 26.02
N ARG A 127 -12.96 -19.44 26.79
CA ARG A 127 -14.03 -20.35 27.22
C ARG A 127 -14.93 -20.78 26.04
N PRO A 128 -15.43 -22.02 26.01
CA PRO A 128 -16.46 -22.42 25.07
C PRO A 128 -17.77 -21.67 25.34
N ALA A 129 -18.61 -21.53 24.31
CA ALA A 129 -19.84 -20.74 24.35
C ALA A 129 -20.84 -21.13 25.45
N ASP A 130 -20.82 -22.38 25.92
CA ASP A 130 -21.67 -22.90 26.99
C ASP A 130 -21.06 -22.76 28.40
N SER A 131 -19.84 -22.23 28.51
CA SER A 131 -19.14 -22.06 29.78
C SER A 131 -19.77 -20.98 30.66
N THR A 132 -19.87 -21.29 31.95
CA THR A 132 -20.29 -20.35 33.01
C THR A 132 -19.12 -19.80 33.82
N GLU A 133 -17.88 -19.95 33.33
CA GLU A 133 -16.69 -19.41 33.98
C GLU A 133 -16.83 -17.89 34.18
N MET A 134 -16.51 -17.42 35.37
CA MET A 134 -16.49 -15.99 35.66
C MET A 134 -15.13 -15.41 35.27
N ASP A 135 -15.12 -14.13 34.89
CA ASP A 135 -13.88 -13.42 34.61
C ASP A 135 -13.03 -13.22 35.89
N GLY A 136 -11.73 -13.00 35.72
CA GLY A 136 -10.79 -12.74 36.79
C GLY A 136 -11.08 -11.43 37.53
N GLU A 137 -10.71 -11.38 38.81
CA GLU A 137 -10.83 -10.16 39.61
C GLU A 137 -10.08 -8.98 38.94
N GLY A 138 -10.76 -7.85 38.74
CA GLY A 138 -10.20 -6.67 38.07
C GLY A 138 -10.31 -6.66 36.53
N PHE A 139 -10.90 -7.70 35.93
CA PHE A 139 -11.15 -7.80 34.48
C PHE A 139 -12.61 -7.59 34.08
N ALA A 140 -13.53 -7.43 35.05
CA ALA A 140 -14.92 -7.11 34.75
C ALA A 140 -15.06 -5.85 33.86
N PRO A 141 -16.03 -5.83 32.93
CA PRO A 141 -16.25 -4.70 32.04
C PRO A 141 -16.60 -3.44 32.84
N GLU A 142 -15.81 -2.37 32.64
CA GLU A 142 -16.02 -1.09 33.33
C GLU A 142 -17.34 -0.42 32.93
N ARG A 143 -17.83 -0.70 31.70
CA ARG A 143 -19.07 -0.16 31.14
C ARG A 143 -19.72 -1.18 30.22
N ALA A 144 -21.03 -1.33 30.32
CA ALA A 144 -21.82 -2.01 29.28
C ALA A 144 -22.05 -1.03 28.12
N PHE A 145 -21.69 -1.45 26.91
CA PHE A 145 -21.95 -0.72 25.68
C PHE A 145 -22.21 -1.71 24.54
N VAL A 146 -22.90 -1.23 23.52
CA VAL A 146 -23.12 -1.95 22.25
C VAL A 146 -22.46 -1.11 21.16
N ARG A 147 -21.59 -1.71 20.36
CA ARG A 147 -20.76 -0.99 19.36
C ARG A 147 -21.54 -0.66 18.09
N GLY A 148 -22.62 -1.38 17.83
CA GLY A 148 -23.45 -1.20 16.64
C GLY A 148 -24.93 -1.52 16.86
N VAL A 149 -25.73 -1.28 15.83
CA VAL A 149 -27.13 -1.70 15.76
C VAL A 149 -27.33 -2.39 14.43
N ASP A 150 -28.07 -3.51 14.45
CA ASP A 150 -28.39 -4.30 13.28
C ASP A 150 -29.08 -3.47 12.19
N GLY A 151 -28.72 -3.73 10.93
CA GLY A 151 -29.36 -3.13 9.76
C GLY A 151 -28.43 -2.98 8.55
N PRO A 152 -28.99 -2.75 7.35
CA PRO A 152 -28.20 -2.54 6.14
C PRO A 152 -27.38 -1.25 6.26
N ARG A 153 -26.05 -1.39 6.25
CA ARG A 153 -25.09 -0.26 6.21
C ARG A 153 -24.02 -0.52 5.18
N LEU A 154 -23.53 0.57 4.58
CA LEU A 154 -22.36 0.54 3.70
C LEU A 154 -21.07 0.67 4.51
N THR A 155 -21.07 1.55 5.51
CA THR A 155 -19.95 1.73 6.44
C THR A 155 -19.82 0.49 7.34
N PRO A 156 -18.64 -0.17 7.37
CA PRO A 156 -18.38 -1.24 8.32
C PRO A 156 -18.48 -0.75 9.76
N MET A 157 -19.03 -1.59 10.63
CA MET A 157 -19.14 -1.35 12.07
C MET A 157 -18.59 -2.58 12.79
N GLY A 158 -18.05 -2.39 14.00
CA GLY A 158 -17.68 -3.50 14.88
C GLY A 158 -18.89 -4.38 15.20
N MET A 159 -18.68 -5.69 15.27
CA MET A 159 -19.74 -6.68 15.55
C MET A 159 -19.68 -7.09 17.02
N ASP A 160 -20.75 -6.99 17.80
CA ASP A 160 -20.71 -7.50 19.17
C ASP A 160 -20.83 -9.04 19.20
N TYR A 161 -20.02 -9.68 20.03
CA TYR A 161 -19.95 -11.14 20.22
C TYR A 161 -19.61 -11.47 21.67
N ASP A 162 -20.10 -12.62 22.15
CA ASP A 162 -19.91 -13.07 23.53
C ASP A 162 -18.63 -13.91 23.72
N THR A 163 -18.23 -14.65 22.66
CA THR A 163 -17.01 -15.46 22.61
C THR A 163 -16.26 -15.28 21.28
N VAL A 164 -14.99 -15.66 21.26
CA VAL A 164 -14.12 -15.55 20.07
C VAL A 164 -14.61 -16.51 18.96
N GLY A 165 -15.11 -17.68 19.33
CA GLY A 165 -15.70 -18.68 18.47
C GLY A 165 -16.94 -18.16 17.75
N ALA A 166 -17.86 -17.50 18.46
CA ALA A 166 -19.04 -16.90 17.87
C ALA A 166 -18.68 -15.84 16.80
N PHE A 167 -17.60 -15.08 17.04
CA PHE A 167 -17.09 -14.11 16.07
C PHE A 167 -16.56 -14.77 14.79
N TYR A 168 -15.77 -15.83 14.91
CA TYR A 168 -15.22 -16.56 13.75
C TYR A 168 -16.28 -17.36 13.00
N GLU A 169 -17.25 -17.95 13.69
CA GLU A 169 -18.42 -18.57 13.05
C GLU A 169 -19.14 -17.54 12.18
N LYS A 170 -19.35 -16.32 12.71
CA LYS A 170 -19.99 -15.24 11.96
C LYS A 170 -19.19 -14.78 10.74
N LEU A 171 -17.87 -14.67 10.87
CA LEU A 171 -16.97 -14.41 9.75
C LEU A 171 -17.08 -15.47 8.66
N GLY A 172 -17.13 -16.75 9.05
CA GLY A 172 -17.31 -17.88 8.14
C GLY A 172 -18.63 -17.83 7.38
N GLU A 173 -19.75 -17.53 8.06
CA GLU A 173 -21.05 -17.32 7.42
C GLU A 173 -21.02 -16.18 6.40
N ASN A 174 -20.46 -15.03 6.80
CA ASN A 174 -20.39 -13.83 5.98
C ASN A 174 -19.54 -14.07 4.72
N LEU A 175 -18.44 -14.82 4.84
CA LEU A 175 -17.60 -15.19 3.70
C LEU A 175 -18.32 -16.11 2.71
N ARG A 176 -19.11 -17.09 3.20
CA ARG A 176 -19.95 -17.94 2.34
C ARG A 176 -20.95 -17.10 1.54
N LYS A 177 -21.66 -16.19 2.21
CA LYS A 177 -22.63 -15.29 1.56
C LYS A 177 -21.99 -14.44 0.46
N LEU A 178 -20.80 -13.90 0.70
CA LEU A 178 -20.06 -13.14 -0.32
C LEU A 178 -19.70 -14.04 -1.52
N ALA A 179 -19.18 -15.25 -1.25
CA ALA A 179 -18.80 -16.20 -2.29
C ALA A 179 -19.99 -16.68 -3.12
N ASP A 180 -21.14 -16.95 -2.49
CA ASP A 180 -22.38 -17.32 -3.17
C ASP A 180 -22.89 -16.19 -4.07
N ALA A 181 -22.77 -14.94 -3.62
CA ALA A 181 -23.23 -13.78 -4.37
C ALA A 181 -22.31 -13.35 -5.52
N GLN A 182 -20.99 -13.45 -5.36
CA GLN A 182 -20.01 -12.94 -6.34
C GLN A 182 -19.36 -14.06 -7.18
N GLY A 183 -19.50 -15.31 -6.77
CA GLY A 183 -18.67 -16.42 -7.24
C GLY A 183 -17.34 -16.46 -6.50
N GLU A 184 -16.87 -17.67 -6.20
CA GLU A 184 -15.69 -17.91 -5.35
C GLU A 184 -14.42 -17.23 -5.86
N ALA A 185 -14.15 -17.30 -7.17
CA ALA A 185 -12.97 -16.67 -7.77
C ALA A 185 -12.98 -15.13 -7.66
N ASN A 186 -14.17 -14.52 -7.69
CA ASN A 186 -14.30 -13.08 -7.48
C ASN A 186 -14.23 -12.74 -5.98
N ALA A 187 -14.80 -13.57 -5.11
CA ALA A 187 -14.71 -13.40 -3.67
C ALA A 187 -13.26 -13.53 -3.19
N LEU A 188 -12.48 -14.50 -3.67
CA LEU A 188 -11.09 -14.74 -3.28
C LEU A 188 -10.13 -14.34 -4.40
N CYS A 189 -10.12 -13.06 -4.74
CA CYS A 189 -9.41 -12.51 -5.90
C CYS A 189 -7.95 -12.08 -5.64
N GLY A 190 -7.44 -12.27 -4.42
CA GLY A 190 -6.09 -11.84 -4.05
C GLY A 190 -4.98 -12.77 -4.57
N ASP A 191 -3.76 -12.25 -4.65
CA ASP A 191 -2.59 -13.00 -5.13
C ASP A 191 -2.13 -14.05 -4.10
N PRO A 192 -2.21 -15.37 -4.41
CA PRO A 192 -1.76 -16.42 -3.50
C PRO A 192 -0.26 -16.36 -3.17
N ALA A 193 0.57 -15.71 -3.99
CA ALA A 193 2.00 -15.55 -3.74
C ALA A 193 2.31 -14.61 -2.57
N LEU A 194 1.36 -13.75 -2.18
CA LEU A 194 1.50 -12.87 -1.01
C LEU A 194 1.29 -13.62 0.31
N GLN A 195 0.62 -14.76 0.29
CA GLN A 195 0.30 -15.53 1.49
C GLN A 195 1.51 -16.30 2.03
N LEU A 196 1.49 -16.59 3.33
CA LEU A 196 2.44 -17.51 3.97
C LEU A 196 1.95 -18.96 3.82
N SER A 197 2.91 -19.87 3.72
CA SER A 197 2.71 -21.32 3.67
C SER A 197 3.57 -22.05 4.71
N ASP A 198 3.29 -23.33 4.89
CA ASP A 198 4.05 -24.23 5.75
C ASP A 198 5.48 -24.47 5.26
N ALA A 199 5.75 -24.20 3.98
CA ALA A 199 7.09 -24.14 3.42
C ALA A 199 7.87 -22.89 3.86
N ASP A 200 7.19 -21.80 4.22
CA ASP A 200 7.82 -20.54 4.63
C ASP A 200 8.08 -20.53 6.15
N VAL A 201 7.16 -21.06 6.95
CA VAL A 201 7.29 -21.11 8.40
C VAL A 201 6.61 -22.35 8.99
N SER A 202 7.25 -22.99 9.96
CA SER A 202 6.68 -24.12 10.71
C SER A 202 5.65 -23.62 11.73
N LEU A 203 4.54 -23.08 11.25
CA LEU A 203 3.43 -22.60 12.07
C LEU A 203 2.13 -23.23 11.54
N PRO A 204 1.37 -24.01 12.33
CA PRO A 204 0.20 -24.75 11.83
C PRO A 204 -0.84 -23.91 11.08
N GLY A 205 -1.00 -22.64 11.48
CA GLY A 205 -1.92 -21.68 10.87
C GLY A 205 -1.38 -20.95 9.62
N ALA A 206 -0.10 -21.10 9.27
CA ALA A 206 0.49 -20.51 8.07
C ALA A 206 0.20 -21.38 6.84
N LYS A 207 -1.08 -21.53 6.47
CA LYS A 207 -1.49 -22.32 5.29
C LYS A 207 -2.19 -21.43 4.27
N ARG A 208 -1.87 -21.62 2.99
CA ARG A 208 -2.47 -20.82 1.91
C ARG A 208 -3.98 -21.06 1.82
N VAL A 209 -4.72 -19.97 1.70
CA VAL A 209 -6.14 -19.89 1.40
C VAL A 209 -6.30 -19.66 -0.10
N ILE A 210 -6.63 -20.73 -0.82
CA ILE A 210 -6.78 -20.73 -2.29
C ILE A 210 -8.23 -20.87 -2.74
N CYS A 211 -9.12 -21.21 -1.81
CA CYS A 211 -10.53 -21.46 -2.04
C CYS A 211 -11.33 -21.29 -0.72
N LEU A 212 -12.65 -21.14 -0.83
CA LEU A 212 -13.59 -20.98 0.28
C LEU A 212 -13.45 -22.12 1.29
N LYS A 213 -13.28 -23.36 0.79
CA LYS A 213 -13.04 -24.52 1.66
C LYS A 213 -11.81 -24.34 2.54
N THR A 214 -10.69 -23.86 2.00
CA THR A 214 -9.47 -23.63 2.78
C THR A 214 -9.61 -22.48 3.77
N ALA A 215 -10.36 -21.43 3.44
CA ALA A 215 -10.66 -20.33 4.37
C ALA A 215 -11.48 -20.82 5.57
N LEU A 216 -12.52 -21.61 5.31
CA LEU A 216 -13.39 -22.15 6.36
C LEU A 216 -12.68 -23.17 7.26
N ILE A 217 -11.75 -23.96 6.71
CA ILE A 217 -10.87 -24.83 7.51
C ILE A 217 -9.99 -24.00 8.45
N ALA A 218 -9.45 -22.87 7.97
CA ALA A 218 -8.64 -21.98 8.78
C ALA A 218 -9.45 -21.37 9.94
N PHE A 219 -10.65 -20.84 9.67
CA PHE A 219 -11.55 -20.36 10.75
C PHE A 219 -11.87 -21.45 11.76
N ASN A 220 -12.24 -22.65 11.30
CA ASN A 220 -12.56 -23.76 12.21
C ASN A 220 -11.36 -24.19 13.07
N ALA A 221 -10.15 -24.14 12.51
CA ALA A 221 -8.93 -24.47 13.25
C ALA A 221 -8.68 -23.48 14.39
N ILE A 222 -8.92 -22.18 14.17
CA ILE A 222 -8.82 -21.13 15.20
C ILE A 222 -9.80 -21.42 16.33
N VAL A 223 -11.08 -21.64 16.01
CA VAL A 223 -12.12 -21.95 17.01
C VAL A 223 -11.78 -23.21 17.81
N THR A 224 -11.32 -24.27 17.13
CA THR A 224 -11.01 -25.55 17.79
C THR A 224 -9.79 -25.45 18.70
N GLN A 225 -8.78 -24.65 18.36
CA GLN A 225 -7.58 -24.48 19.17
C GLN A 225 -7.82 -23.59 20.39
N GLY A 226 -8.55 -22.47 20.23
CA GLY A 226 -8.91 -21.58 21.34
C GLY A 226 -9.90 -22.22 22.32
N GLU A 227 -11.16 -22.30 21.89
CA GLU A 227 -12.30 -22.67 22.75
C GLU A 227 -12.46 -24.19 22.94
N GLY A 228 -11.82 -24.98 22.08
CA GLY A 228 -12.34 -26.30 21.74
C GLY A 228 -13.57 -26.15 20.84
N ALA A 229 -13.96 -27.18 20.10
CA ALA A 229 -15.22 -27.13 19.37
C ALA A 229 -16.41 -26.91 20.35
N GLN A 230 -17.65 -26.87 19.85
CA GLN A 230 -18.89 -26.88 20.68
C GLN A 230 -18.94 -28.00 21.76
N GLN A 231 -17.96 -28.89 21.80
CA GLN A 231 -17.67 -29.83 22.88
C GLN A 231 -16.17 -29.74 23.22
N ASN A 232 -15.84 -29.60 24.51
CA ASN A 232 -14.49 -29.61 25.10
C ASN A 232 -13.48 -30.47 24.29
N ALA A 233 -12.64 -29.82 23.47
CA ALA A 233 -11.62 -30.51 22.69
C ALA A 233 -10.36 -30.71 23.54
N GLU A 234 -9.83 -31.93 23.55
CA GLU A 234 -8.60 -32.27 24.26
C GLU A 234 -7.43 -31.42 23.74
N GLY A 235 -6.79 -30.66 24.63
CA GLY A 235 -5.63 -29.81 24.30
C GLY A 235 -5.93 -28.41 23.79
N SER A 236 -7.16 -27.88 23.94
CA SER A 236 -7.48 -26.48 23.65
C SER A 236 -6.79 -25.49 24.60
N HIS A 237 -6.72 -24.21 24.23
CA HIS A 237 -6.17 -23.15 25.07
C HIS A 237 -6.88 -23.09 26.42
N TYR A 238 -8.21 -23.17 26.41
CA TYR A 238 -9.04 -23.28 27.62
C TYR A 238 -8.55 -24.37 28.58
N GLN A 239 -8.38 -25.60 28.08
CA GLN A 239 -7.95 -26.73 28.91
C GLN A 239 -6.51 -26.58 29.42
N LYS A 240 -5.61 -26.07 28.57
CA LYS A 240 -4.23 -25.79 28.95
C LYS A 240 -4.17 -24.78 30.11
N PHE A 241 -4.92 -23.67 30.02
CA PHE A 241 -5.00 -22.70 31.12
C PHE A 241 -5.70 -23.26 32.37
N ALA A 242 -6.77 -24.04 32.20
CA ALA A 242 -7.45 -24.70 33.32
C ALA A 242 -6.51 -25.67 34.07
N ALA A 243 -5.67 -26.43 33.36
CA ALA A 243 -4.67 -27.30 33.96
C ALA A 243 -3.61 -26.50 34.76
N ILE A 244 -3.17 -25.35 34.24
CA ILE A 244 -2.30 -24.44 35.01
C ILE A 244 -3.02 -23.96 36.29
N ARG A 245 -4.32 -23.66 36.23
CA ARG A 245 -5.10 -23.20 37.39
C ARG A 245 -5.18 -24.27 38.47
N GLU A 246 -5.43 -25.52 38.11
CA GLU A 246 -5.48 -26.66 39.05
C GLU A 246 -4.14 -26.90 39.74
N GLU A 247 -3.05 -26.89 38.98
CA GLU A 247 -1.70 -27.05 39.54
C GLU A 247 -1.31 -25.86 40.43
N TYR A 248 -1.67 -24.63 40.02
CA TYR A 248 -1.43 -23.45 40.83
C TYR A 248 -2.21 -23.47 42.14
N GLN A 249 -3.47 -23.91 42.12
CA GLN A 249 -4.28 -24.09 43.32
C GLN A 249 -3.64 -25.11 44.28
N THR A 250 -3.16 -26.24 43.75
CA THR A 250 -2.47 -27.28 44.53
C THR A 250 -1.21 -26.73 45.22
N LEU A 251 -0.39 -25.97 44.50
CA LEU A 251 0.83 -25.38 45.06
C LEU A 251 0.54 -24.32 46.12
N LEU A 252 -0.55 -23.56 45.99
CA LEU A 252 -0.99 -22.58 46.99
C LEU A 252 -1.55 -23.22 48.25
N GLU A 253 -2.22 -24.37 48.12
CA GLU A 253 -2.68 -25.17 49.27
C GLU A 253 -1.49 -25.74 50.05
N ALA A 254 -0.41 -26.11 49.36
CA ALA A 254 0.83 -26.55 49.98
C ALA A 254 1.63 -25.38 50.59
N ASP A 255 1.68 -24.22 49.93
CA ASP A 255 2.39 -23.03 50.38
C ASP A 255 1.60 -21.75 50.03
N PRO A 256 0.82 -21.19 50.97
CA PRO A 256 0.05 -19.96 50.74
C PRO A 256 0.90 -18.71 50.45
N SER A 257 2.21 -18.77 50.68
CA SER A 257 3.14 -17.66 50.39
C SER A 257 3.75 -17.74 48.98
N PHE A 258 3.42 -18.77 48.21
CA PHE A 258 3.94 -18.97 46.87
C PHE A 258 3.55 -17.84 45.91
N VAL A 259 4.57 -17.16 45.36
CA VAL A 259 4.41 -16.10 44.36
C VAL A 259 5.20 -16.47 43.09
N PRO A 260 4.53 -16.89 42.00
CA PRO A 260 5.19 -17.41 40.80
C PRO A 260 5.81 -16.33 39.90
N ALA A 261 5.44 -15.06 40.08
CA ALA A 261 5.80 -13.96 39.18
C ALA A 261 6.36 -12.75 39.93
N PHE A 262 7.11 -11.92 39.20
CA PHE A 262 7.45 -10.58 39.65
C PHE A 262 6.22 -9.65 39.61
N PRO A 263 6.17 -8.61 40.46
CA PRO A 263 5.05 -7.66 40.51
C PRO A 263 5.11 -6.66 39.34
N ALA A 264 5.17 -7.14 38.10
CA ALA A 264 5.21 -6.30 36.91
C ALA A 264 3.93 -5.46 36.82
N ALA A 265 4.10 -4.22 36.36
CA ALA A 265 3.05 -3.22 36.35
C ALA A 265 1.83 -3.62 35.50
N THR A 266 0.62 -3.37 35.99
CA THR A 266 -0.57 -3.44 35.11
C THR A 266 -0.58 -2.22 34.19
N ASN A 267 -0.72 -2.44 32.88
CA ASN A 267 -0.70 -1.43 31.82
C ASN A 267 0.47 -0.42 31.96
N PRO A 268 1.72 -0.90 31.83
CA PRO A 268 2.87 -0.01 31.90
C PRO A 268 2.88 0.96 30.72
N VAL A 269 3.33 2.20 30.96
CA VAL A 269 3.49 3.22 29.93
C VAL A 269 4.84 3.93 30.03
N LEU A 270 5.49 4.15 28.88
CA LEU A 270 6.75 4.91 28.80
C LEU A 270 6.54 6.42 28.89
N ARG A 271 5.40 6.91 28.39
CA ARG A 271 5.06 8.33 28.40
C ARG A 271 4.09 8.60 29.53
N ARG A 272 4.31 9.70 30.25
CA ARG A 272 3.39 10.15 31.29
C ARG A 272 1.98 10.30 30.69
N PRO A 273 0.99 9.51 31.14
CA PRO A 273 -0.32 9.49 30.51
C PRO A 273 -1.12 10.75 30.90
N PRO A 274 -1.86 11.36 29.96
CA PRO A 274 -2.77 12.47 30.28
C PRO A 274 -3.91 12.04 31.22
N ARG A 275 -4.31 10.76 31.12
CA ARG A 275 -5.30 10.07 31.97
C ARG A 275 -4.60 8.95 32.73
N PRO A 276 -4.16 9.16 33.98
CA PRO A 276 -3.32 8.22 34.72
C PRO A 276 -4.07 6.98 35.22
N GLU A 277 -5.40 6.98 35.18
CA GLU A 277 -6.23 5.91 35.71
C GLU A 277 -5.89 4.57 35.05
N GLY A 278 -5.65 3.54 35.87
CA GLY A 278 -5.37 2.17 35.41
C GLY A 278 -4.05 1.99 34.67
N ARG A 279 -3.10 2.93 34.76
CA ARG A 279 -1.80 2.91 34.07
C ARG A 279 -0.65 3.13 35.04
N VAL A 280 0.47 2.44 34.82
CA VAL A 280 1.71 2.66 35.58
C VAL A 280 2.74 3.35 34.70
N TRP A 281 3.10 4.59 35.04
CA TRP A 281 4.17 5.30 34.36
C TRP A 281 5.54 4.80 34.82
N ILE A 282 6.38 4.37 33.86
CA ILE A 282 7.74 3.93 34.12
C ILE A 282 8.66 5.15 34.24
N GLU A 283 9.40 5.22 35.34
CA GLU A 283 10.32 6.31 35.69
C GLU A 283 11.77 5.83 35.93
N ASP A 284 12.00 4.53 36.22
CA ASP A 284 13.37 4.01 36.35
C ASP A 284 14.10 4.05 35.01
N ALA A 285 15.28 4.67 34.98
CA ALA A 285 16.02 4.92 33.75
C ALA A 285 16.45 3.63 33.03
N ARG A 286 16.79 2.56 33.77
CA ARG A 286 17.17 1.27 33.17
C ARG A 286 15.94 0.56 32.60
N ALA A 287 14.82 0.64 33.30
CA ALA A 287 13.55 0.11 32.83
C ALA A 287 13.10 0.83 31.54
N ILE A 288 13.17 2.17 31.51
CA ILE A 288 12.86 2.98 30.32
C ILE A 288 13.72 2.55 29.12
N ALA A 289 15.04 2.45 29.29
CA ALA A 289 15.94 2.05 28.22
C ALA A 289 15.64 0.63 27.70
N THR A 290 15.38 -0.31 28.62
CA THR A 290 15.04 -1.69 28.29
C THR A 290 13.73 -1.78 27.51
N VAL A 291 12.70 -1.08 27.99
CA VAL A 291 11.35 -1.10 27.38
C VAL A 291 11.32 -0.33 26.06
N ASP A 292 12.08 0.75 25.90
CA ASP A 292 12.22 1.48 24.63
C ASP A 292 12.86 0.59 23.54
N LEU A 293 13.93 -0.14 23.88
CA LEU A 293 14.56 -1.08 22.96
C LEU A 293 13.62 -2.24 22.61
N ALA A 294 12.93 -2.81 23.60
CA ALA A 294 11.95 -3.88 23.41
C ALA A 294 10.83 -3.43 22.45
N ASN A 295 10.24 -2.27 22.71
CA ASN A 295 9.20 -1.67 21.89
C ASN A 295 9.69 -1.35 20.47
N SER A 296 10.92 -0.88 20.33
CA SER A 296 11.52 -0.59 19.04
C SER A 296 11.76 -1.85 18.21
N ALA A 297 12.20 -2.94 18.84
CA ALA A 297 12.34 -4.25 18.19
C ALA A 297 10.96 -4.81 17.79
N TYR A 298 9.99 -4.71 18.68
CA TYR A 298 8.61 -5.13 18.44
C TYR A 298 7.92 -4.35 17.31
N GLY A 299 8.11 -3.03 17.23
CA GLY A 299 7.56 -2.20 16.15
C GLY A 299 8.18 -2.54 14.79
N LEU A 300 9.47 -2.85 14.76
CA LEU A 300 10.14 -3.29 13.54
C LEU A 300 9.71 -4.70 13.11
N MET A 301 9.56 -5.62 14.08
CA MET A 301 9.04 -6.97 13.85
C MET A 301 7.69 -6.94 13.14
N GLN A 302 6.73 -6.14 13.64
CA GLN A 302 5.41 -5.99 13.01
C GLN A 302 5.50 -5.44 11.58
N ARG A 303 6.41 -4.49 11.33
CA ARG A 303 6.60 -3.92 10.00
C ARG A 303 7.24 -4.90 9.02
N LEU A 304 8.16 -5.75 9.48
CA LEU A 304 8.72 -6.85 8.69
C LEU A 304 7.65 -7.90 8.40
N LEU A 305 6.83 -8.27 9.38
CA LEU A 305 5.68 -9.18 9.19
C LEU A 305 4.68 -8.62 8.18
N ALA A 306 4.32 -7.34 8.24
CA ALA A 306 3.47 -6.73 7.21
C ALA A 306 4.14 -6.76 5.83
N TYR A 307 5.46 -6.53 5.78
CA TYR A 307 6.24 -6.57 4.54
C TYR A 307 6.29 -7.95 3.89
N THR A 308 6.27 -9.06 4.66
CA THR A 308 6.22 -10.41 4.08
C THR A 308 4.96 -10.62 3.23
N TYR A 309 3.86 -9.94 3.56
CA TYR A 309 2.59 -9.99 2.81
C TYR A 309 2.50 -8.95 1.69
N ALA A 310 3.47 -8.04 1.56
CA ALA A 310 3.58 -7.12 0.43
C ALA A 310 4.52 -7.64 -0.67
N VAL A 311 5.31 -8.67 -0.36
CA VAL A 311 6.29 -9.26 -1.28
C VAL A 311 5.81 -10.64 -1.74
N PRO A 312 5.59 -10.86 -3.06
CA PRO A 312 5.15 -12.15 -3.58
C PRO A 312 6.28 -13.17 -3.58
N ALA A 313 5.98 -14.41 -3.24
CA ALA A 313 6.88 -15.54 -3.44
C ALA A 313 7.09 -15.81 -4.95
N PRO A 314 8.28 -16.26 -5.40
CA PRO A 314 9.44 -16.69 -4.61
C PRO A 314 10.52 -15.59 -4.40
N ASP A 315 10.14 -14.36 -4.04
CA ASP A 315 11.14 -13.31 -3.81
C ASP A 315 11.94 -13.51 -2.49
N PRO A 316 13.28 -13.41 -2.51
CA PRO A 316 14.12 -13.66 -1.33
C PRO A 316 13.92 -12.66 -0.19
N ASP A 317 13.43 -11.44 -0.47
CA ASP A 317 13.11 -10.47 0.58
C ASP A 317 11.98 -10.97 1.48
N LYS A 318 11.05 -11.78 0.95
CA LYS A 318 9.93 -12.32 1.71
C LYS A 318 10.44 -13.19 2.86
N MET A 319 11.30 -14.16 2.52
CA MET A 319 11.89 -15.08 3.49
C MET A 319 12.83 -14.37 4.45
N LEU A 320 13.67 -13.47 3.95
CA LEU A 320 14.56 -12.70 4.81
C LEU A 320 13.78 -11.83 5.81
N ALA A 321 12.70 -11.17 5.37
CA ALA A 321 11.88 -10.37 6.27
C ALA A 321 11.17 -11.24 7.33
N LEU A 322 10.71 -12.44 6.95
CA LEU A 322 10.13 -13.42 7.87
C LEU A 322 11.16 -13.87 8.91
N ASP A 323 12.35 -14.30 8.48
CA ASP A 323 13.43 -14.73 9.37
C ASP A 323 13.87 -13.64 10.34
N LEU A 324 14.02 -12.40 9.85
CA LEU A 324 14.36 -11.26 10.69
C LEU A 324 13.25 -10.95 11.70
N SER A 325 11.98 -11.10 11.31
CA SER A 325 10.85 -10.90 12.22
C SER A 325 10.84 -11.95 13.35
N ILE A 326 11.05 -13.23 13.04
CA ILE A 326 11.16 -14.32 14.03
C ILE A 326 12.38 -14.08 14.94
N GLY A 327 13.50 -13.64 14.36
CA GLY A 327 14.67 -13.22 15.11
C GLY A 327 14.38 -12.12 16.13
N LEU A 328 13.58 -11.11 15.74
CA LEU A 328 13.17 -10.03 16.63
C LEU A 328 12.21 -10.51 17.73
N MET A 329 11.36 -11.52 17.47
CA MET A 329 10.56 -12.17 18.52
C MET A 329 11.48 -12.74 19.61
N HIS A 330 12.55 -13.46 19.21
CA HIS A 330 13.53 -13.99 20.17
C HIS A 330 14.35 -12.91 20.88
N ALA A 331 14.62 -11.77 20.22
CA ALA A 331 15.29 -10.64 20.85
C ALA A 331 14.40 -9.94 21.90
N LEU A 332 13.08 -9.95 21.71
CA LEU A 332 12.11 -9.33 22.61
C LEU A 332 12.05 -10.05 23.96
N VAL A 333 12.15 -11.39 23.98
CA VAL A 333 12.02 -12.20 25.20
C VAL A 333 12.95 -11.75 26.34
N PRO A 334 14.29 -11.73 26.18
CA PRO A 334 15.18 -11.34 27.27
C PRO A 334 14.99 -9.87 27.69
N LEU A 335 14.59 -8.98 26.77
CA LEU A 335 14.30 -7.59 27.07
C LEU A 335 13.03 -7.45 27.93
N ALA A 336 11.98 -8.18 27.58
CA ALA A 336 10.72 -8.16 28.31
C ALA A 336 10.86 -8.80 29.70
N GLU A 337 11.58 -9.92 29.82
CA GLU A 337 11.90 -10.54 31.10
C GLU A 337 12.73 -9.62 32.01
N ARG A 338 13.69 -8.88 31.43
CA ARG A 338 14.46 -7.89 32.18
C ARG A 338 13.58 -6.74 32.65
N ALA A 339 12.70 -6.23 31.80
CA ALA A 339 11.76 -5.17 32.19
C ALA A 339 10.89 -5.58 33.39
N ALA A 340 10.40 -6.83 33.42
CA ALA A 340 9.62 -7.36 34.54
C ALA A 340 10.41 -7.51 35.86
N ARG A 341 11.74 -7.34 35.84
CA ARG A 341 12.64 -7.45 37.01
C ARG A 341 13.21 -6.10 37.47
N LEU A 342 12.99 -5.04 36.70
CA LEU A 342 13.43 -3.70 37.04
C LEU A 342 12.28 -2.95 37.74
N PRO A 343 12.57 -2.06 38.70
CA PRO A 343 11.54 -1.27 39.36
C PRO A 343 10.82 -0.37 38.32
N ALA A 344 9.54 -0.13 38.53
CA ALA A 344 8.78 0.79 37.68
C ALA A 344 9.23 2.24 37.90
N GLY A 345 9.38 2.65 39.16
CA GLY A 345 9.71 4.02 39.50
C GLY A 345 9.31 4.40 40.93
N PRO A 346 9.75 5.58 41.42
CA PRO A 346 9.43 6.05 42.77
C PRO A 346 7.93 6.28 43.00
N SER A 347 7.13 6.58 41.97
CA SER A 347 5.68 6.73 42.14
C SER A 347 4.95 5.39 42.36
N ASN A 348 5.59 4.27 42.01
CA ASN A 348 5.05 2.91 42.16
C ASN A 348 6.14 1.99 42.75
N PRO A 349 6.54 2.21 44.02
CA PRO A 349 7.76 1.63 44.58
C PRO A 349 7.71 0.11 44.77
N THR A 350 6.51 -0.47 44.76
CA THR A 350 6.27 -1.92 44.88
C THR A 350 6.06 -2.61 43.54
N CYS A 351 6.03 -1.85 42.43
CA CYS A 351 5.81 -2.39 41.10
C CYS A 351 7.13 -2.48 40.34
N HIS A 352 7.25 -3.54 39.58
CA HIS A 352 8.25 -3.63 38.52
C HIS A 352 7.71 -3.04 37.23
N ALA A 353 8.59 -2.70 36.30
CA ALA A 353 8.20 -2.30 34.96
C ALA A 353 7.67 -3.51 34.17
N GLY A 354 7.42 -3.29 32.89
CA GLY A 354 7.07 -4.33 31.93
C GLY A 354 7.04 -3.75 30.53
N VAL A 355 7.15 -4.61 29.53
CA VAL A 355 7.06 -4.17 28.13
C VAL A 355 5.64 -3.65 27.84
N THR A 356 5.53 -2.57 27.06
CA THR A 356 4.23 -1.93 26.80
C THR A 356 3.60 -2.38 25.49
N PHE A 357 4.33 -3.13 24.66
CA PHE A 357 3.95 -3.49 23.29
C PHE A 357 3.44 -2.28 22.50
N ILE A 358 4.17 -1.16 22.61
CA ILE A 358 3.76 0.06 21.91
C ILE A 358 3.90 -0.15 20.40
N THR A 359 2.84 0.10 19.66
CA THR A 359 2.82 0.11 18.20
C THR A 359 3.10 1.54 17.70
N LEU A 360 3.71 1.63 16.52
CA LEU A 360 3.81 2.89 15.80
C LEU A 360 2.41 3.32 15.34
N ARG A 361 2.24 4.60 15.01
CA ARG A 361 0.96 5.12 14.45
C ARG A 361 0.49 4.29 13.25
N ASP A 362 1.43 3.71 12.51
CA ASP A 362 1.16 2.78 11.42
C ASP A 362 2.30 1.75 11.29
N THR A 363 1.92 0.48 11.21
CA THR A 363 2.81 -0.66 10.94
C THR A 363 2.57 -1.29 9.57
N ALA A 364 1.82 -0.63 8.69
CA ALA A 364 1.63 -1.03 7.31
C ALA A 364 2.96 -1.33 6.60
N ALA A 365 2.88 -2.23 5.62
CA ALA A 365 4.02 -2.63 4.84
C ALA A 365 4.67 -1.42 4.15
N LEU A 366 6.00 -1.35 4.21
CA LEU A 366 6.74 -0.42 3.37
C LEU A 366 6.66 -0.87 1.90
N PRO A 367 6.65 0.06 0.92
CA PRO A 367 6.70 -0.31 -0.49
C PRO A 367 7.91 -1.21 -0.78
N PRO A 368 7.72 -2.39 -1.39
CA PRO A 368 8.82 -3.28 -1.75
C PRO A 368 9.92 -2.60 -2.58
N GLY A 369 11.18 -2.95 -2.29
CA GLY A 369 12.34 -2.47 -3.05
C GLY A 369 13.43 -1.77 -2.20
N PRO A 370 14.36 -1.05 -2.86
CA PRO A 370 15.57 -0.54 -2.23
C PRO A 370 15.33 0.34 -0.99
N SER A 371 14.25 1.11 -0.96
CA SER A 371 13.91 2.00 0.16
C SER A 371 13.53 1.21 1.42
N ALA A 372 12.67 0.19 1.31
CA ALA A 372 12.30 -0.67 2.42
C ALA A 372 13.52 -1.44 2.96
N ARG A 373 14.33 -2.01 2.07
CA ARG A 373 15.57 -2.72 2.43
C ARG A 373 16.55 -1.82 3.18
N ARG A 374 16.74 -0.58 2.70
CA ARG A 374 17.57 0.43 3.37
C ARG A 374 17.05 0.72 4.77
N PHE A 375 15.75 0.98 4.90
CA PHE A 375 15.12 1.23 6.20
C PHE A 375 15.33 0.06 7.17
N PHE A 376 15.12 -1.18 6.73
CA PHE A 376 15.28 -2.36 7.58
C PHE A 376 16.74 -2.54 8.02
N ARG A 377 17.71 -2.39 7.11
CA ARG A 377 19.14 -2.44 7.45
C ARG A 377 19.51 -1.40 8.50
N GLU A 378 19.14 -0.14 8.25
CA GLU A 378 19.43 0.97 9.16
C GLU A 378 18.77 0.76 10.52
N ARG A 379 17.50 0.35 10.54
CA ARG A 379 16.77 0.18 11.79
C ARG A 379 17.29 -0.99 12.61
N ILE A 380 17.54 -2.16 12.02
CA ILE A 380 18.10 -3.31 12.77
C ILE A 380 19.49 -2.96 13.32
N GLN A 381 20.33 -2.27 12.54
CA GLN A 381 21.64 -1.83 13.03
C GLN A 381 21.51 -0.89 14.24
N GLN A 382 20.59 0.08 14.19
CA GLN A 382 20.33 0.97 15.32
C GLN A 382 19.89 0.22 16.58
N LEU A 383 19.08 -0.84 16.44
CA LEU A 383 18.69 -1.70 17.56
C LEU A 383 19.88 -2.48 18.12
N ALA A 384 20.72 -3.04 17.26
CA ALA A 384 21.93 -3.75 17.67
C ALA A 384 22.89 -2.83 18.44
N ASP A 385 23.16 -1.63 17.92
CA ASP A 385 24.04 -0.66 18.57
C ASP A 385 23.47 -0.22 19.93
N ALA A 386 22.15 -0.02 20.02
CA ALA A 386 21.48 0.29 21.28
C ALA A 386 21.58 -0.85 22.30
N ALA A 387 21.39 -2.10 21.86
CA ALA A 387 21.52 -3.27 22.72
C ALA A 387 22.94 -3.45 23.24
N VAL A 388 23.96 -3.22 22.41
CA VAL A 388 25.38 -3.25 22.83
C VAL A 388 25.68 -2.17 23.85
N ARG A 389 25.19 -0.93 23.65
CA ARG A 389 25.38 0.16 24.63
C ARG A 389 24.68 -0.11 25.96
N MET A 390 23.53 -0.78 25.93
CA MET A 390 22.75 -1.14 27.11
C MET A 390 23.28 -2.40 27.80
N ASN A 391 24.24 -3.12 27.21
CA ASN A 391 24.72 -4.37 27.77
C ASN A 391 25.42 -4.14 29.12
N GLU A 392 24.74 -4.51 30.20
CA GLU A 392 25.24 -4.37 31.56
C GLU A 392 26.09 -5.58 31.93
N GLY A 393 27.28 -5.34 32.48
CA GLY A 393 28.14 -6.40 32.96
C GLY A 393 27.44 -7.23 34.03
N GLY A 394 27.31 -8.54 33.81
CA GLY A 394 26.67 -9.46 34.75
C GLY A 394 25.18 -9.73 34.52
N ASP A 395 24.50 -9.05 33.60
CA ASP A 395 23.14 -9.43 33.19
C ASP A 395 23.12 -10.25 31.90
N ALA A 396 22.80 -11.55 32.04
CA ALA A 396 22.67 -12.47 30.92
C ALA A 396 21.59 -12.06 29.90
N ARG A 397 20.56 -11.31 30.31
CA ARG A 397 19.44 -10.90 29.44
C ARG A 397 19.86 -9.81 28.46
N THR A 398 20.57 -8.78 28.92
CA THR A 398 21.09 -7.74 28.01
C THR A 398 22.14 -8.31 27.06
N ALA A 399 22.97 -9.24 27.54
CA ALA A 399 23.95 -9.93 26.72
C ALA A 399 23.30 -10.80 25.63
N ALA A 400 22.25 -11.55 25.97
CA ALA A 400 21.48 -12.33 25.02
C ALA A 400 20.81 -11.46 23.95
N ALA A 401 20.14 -10.37 24.36
CA ALA A 401 19.50 -9.44 23.43
C ALA A 401 20.52 -8.79 22.47
N ALA A 402 21.67 -8.33 22.98
CA ALA A 402 22.73 -7.74 22.17
C ALA A 402 23.30 -8.74 21.15
N SER A 403 23.51 -10.00 21.56
CA SER A 403 23.99 -11.07 20.68
C SER A 403 22.99 -11.37 19.55
N ILE A 404 21.70 -11.51 19.87
CA ILE A 404 20.65 -11.77 18.88
C ILE A 404 20.55 -10.60 17.89
N LEU A 405 20.40 -9.37 18.38
CA LEU A 405 20.23 -8.20 17.51
C LEU A 405 21.45 -7.93 16.62
N SER A 406 22.66 -8.18 17.12
CA SER A 406 23.88 -8.07 16.31
C SER A 406 23.91 -9.07 15.17
N ARG A 407 23.51 -10.33 15.40
CA ARG A 407 23.39 -11.33 14.33
C ARG A 407 22.33 -10.95 13.30
N LEU A 408 21.19 -10.42 13.73
CA LEU A 408 20.13 -9.97 12.82
C LEU A 408 20.60 -8.78 11.98
N ALA A 409 21.36 -7.84 12.56
CA ALA A 409 21.93 -6.72 11.82
C ALA A 409 22.90 -7.20 10.73
N GLN A 410 23.79 -8.14 11.07
CA GLN A 410 24.70 -8.76 10.12
C GLN A 410 23.94 -9.47 8.98
N ASN A 411 22.92 -10.27 9.33
CA ASN A 411 22.08 -10.97 8.36
C ASN A 411 21.37 -9.99 7.40
N ALA A 412 20.77 -8.92 7.94
CA ALA A 412 20.10 -7.89 7.16
C ALA A 412 21.08 -7.17 6.22
N VAL A 413 22.28 -6.81 6.69
CA VAL A 413 23.31 -6.15 5.87
C VAL A 413 23.78 -7.06 4.74
N GLN A 414 23.95 -8.35 5.02
CA GLN A 414 24.43 -9.34 4.06
C GLN A 414 23.39 -9.66 2.98
N ASN A 415 22.12 -9.79 3.36
CA ASN A 415 21.11 -10.41 2.48
C ASN A 415 20.06 -9.44 1.93
N PHE A 416 19.91 -8.21 2.47
CA PHE A 416 19.14 -7.17 1.78
C PHE A 416 20.01 -6.43 0.75
N ASP A 417 19.87 -6.85 -0.51
CA ASP A 417 20.51 -6.20 -1.66
C ASP A 417 19.84 -4.86 -2.01
N LEU A 418 20.56 -3.77 -1.75
CA LEU A 418 20.11 -2.40 -2.04
C LEU A 418 20.13 -2.05 -3.53
N ALA A 419 20.88 -2.79 -4.34
CA ALA A 419 20.96 -2.57 -5.79
C ALA A 419 19.84 -3.29 -6.55
N ARG A 420 19.26 -4.35 -5.97
CA ARG A 420 18.15 -5.09 -6.57
C ARG A 420 16.92 -4.18 -6.73
N PRO A 421 16.22 -4.15 -7.88
CA PRO A 421 15.00 -3.36 -8.01
C PRO A 421 13.88 -3.86 -7.09
N ALA A 422 12.79 -3.10 -7.00
CA ALA A 422 11.57 -3.56 -6.36
C ALA A 422 11.02 -4.81 -7.06
N PRO A 423 10.45 -5.80 -6.35
CA PRO A 423 9.62 -6.82 -6.96
C PRO A 423 8.43 -6.11 -7.58
N SER A 424 8.49 -5.92 -8.89
CA SER A 424 7.45 -5.22 -9.63
C SER A 424 6.27 -6.17 -9.81
N ALA A 425 5.06 -5.74 -9.44
CA ALA A 425 3.85 -6.27 -10.06
C ALA A 425 3.95 -5.92 -11.55
N ALA A 426 4.29 -6.91 -12.36
CA ALA A 426 4.85 -6.80 -13.71
C ALA A 426 6.19 -6.06 -13.72
N ALA A 427 7.29 -6.77 -14.01
CA ALA A 427 8.51 -6.14 -14.47
C ALA A 427 8.17 -4.94 -15.38
N PRO A 428 8.84 -3.77 -15.27
CA PRO A 428 8.92 -2.92 -16.44
C PRO A 428 9.40 -3.87 -17.53
N ALA A 429 8.61 -4.04 -18.59
CA ALA A 429 9.02 -4.86 -19.72
C ALA A 429 10.48 -4.52 -19.95
N VAL A 430 11.36 -5.53 -19.79
CA VAL A 430 12.78 -5.41 -20.11
C VAL A 430 12.80 -4.58 -21.38
N ALA A 431 13.44 -3.40 -21.35
CA ALA A 431 13.57 -2.57 -22.54
C ALA A 431 13.94 -3.54 -23.64
N PRO A 432 13.08 -3.75 -24.66
CA PRO A 432 13.22 -4.90 -25.52
C PRO A 432 14.65 -4.84 -26.03
N THR A 433 15.43 -5.88 -25.71
CA THR A 433 16.64 -6.17 -26.47
C THR A 433 16.22 -6.01 -27.92
N ALA A 434 16.85 -5.05 -28.61
CA ALA A 434 16.46 -4.64 -29.95
C ALA A 434 16.04 -5.91 -30.72
N PRO A 435 14.76 -6.02 -31.11
CA PRO A 435 14.29 -7.25 -31.75
C PRO A 435 15.26 -7.56 -32.89
N PRO A 436 15.61 -8.85 -33.09
CA PRO A 436 16.45 -9.24 -34.21
C PRO A 436 15.90 -8.57 -35.47
N ALA A 437 16.78 -7.91 -36.23
CA ALA A 437 16.42 -7.02 -37.32
C ALA A 437 15.25 -7.61 -38.13
N GLN A 438 14.05 -7.07 -37.90
CA GLN A 438 12.91 -7.43 -38.71
C GLN A 438 13.27 -7.03 -40.15
N PRO A 439 12.94 -7.86 -41.16
CA PRO A 439 13.16 -7.50 -42.54
C PRO A 439 12.52 -6.14 -42.80
N ALA A 440 13.21 -5.28 -43.54
CA ALA A 440 12.78 -3.91 -43.80
C ALA A 440 11.31 -3.92 -44.28
N PRO A 441 10.40 -3.23 -43.59
CA PRO A 441 9.00 -3.21 -44.00
C PRO A 441 8.87 -2.60 -45.40
N PRO A 442 7.90 -3.05 -46.22
CA PRO A 442 7.66 -2.46 -47.53
C PRO A 442 7.47 -0.95 -47.40
N THR A 443 8.38 -0.21 -48.01
CA THR A 443 8.45 1.24 -47.92
C THR A 443 8.38 1.85 -49.31
N SER A 444 7.51 2.83 -49.49
CA SER A 444 7.40 3.61 -50.72
C SER A 444 7.33 5.10 -50.39
N VAL A 445 7.74 5.96 -51.32
CA VAL A 445 7.59 7.40 -51.19
C VAL A 445 6.67 7.88 -52.30
N GLN A 446 5.54 8.47 -51.93
CA GLN A 446 4.58 9.07 -52.86
C GLN A 446 4.36 10.53 -52.46
N ASP A 447 4.55 11.46 -53.39
CA ASP A 447 4.39 12.90 -53.16
C ASP A 447 5.18 13.44 -51.95
N GLY A 448 6.34 12.85 -51.65
CA GLY A 448 7.18 13.21 -50.51
C GLY A 448 6.67 12.70 -49.15
N ILE A 449 5.68 11.80 -49.15
CA ILE A 449 5.19 11.07 -47.98
C ILE A 449 5.76 9.65 -48.02
N GLU A 450 6.57 9.32 -47.03
CA GLU A 450 7.06 7.96 -46.79
C GLU A 450 5.91 7.12 -46.25
N GLN A 451 5.56 6.05 -46.95
CA GLN A 451 4.53 5.09 -46.57
C GLN A 451 5.20 3.78 -46.17
N VAL A 452 4.99 3.35 -44.94
CA VAL A 452 5.57 2.13 -44.38
C VAL A 452 4.44 1.19 -44.01
N GLU A 453 4.37 0.09 -44.74
CA GLU A 453 3.32 -0.91 -44.58
C GLU A 453 3.58 -1.81 -43.38
N GLY A 454 2.59 -1.91 -42.48
CA GLY A 454 2.49 -2.98 -41.50
C GLY A 454 1.27 -3.87 -41.75
N GLU A 455 1.08 -4.89 -40.92
CA GLU A 455 -0.02 -5.85 -41.02
C GLU A 455 -1.39 -5.19 -40.81
N LYS A 456 -1.52 -4.36 -39.77
CA LYS A 456 -2.81 -3.75 -39.36
C LYS A 456 -2.99 -2.31 -39.79
N LEU A 457 -1.91 -1.59 -40.08
CA LEU A 457 -1.95 -0.21 -40.56
C LEU A 457 -0.74 0.11 -41.44
N THR A 458 -0.87 1.13 -42.27
CA THR A 458 0.23 1.77 -42.99
C THR A 458 0.54 3.09 -42.30
N LEU A 459 1.79 3.28 -41.86
CA LEU A 459 2.26 4.56 -41.34
C LEU A 459 2.64 5.50 -42.49
N LEU A 460 2.26 6.76 -42.34
CA LEU A 460 2.55 7.84 -43.30
C LEU A 460 3.41 8.88 -42.59
N PHE A 461 4.61 9.14 -43.10
CA PHE A 461 5.52 10.17 -42.61
C PHE A 461 5.79 11.25 -43.66
N GLU A 462 5.52 12.50 -43.31
CA GLU A 462 5.76 13.66 -44.16
C GLU A 462 6.82 14.57 -43.54
N ALA A 463 8.08 14.38 -43.95
CA ALA A 463 9.24 15.06 -43.37
C ALA A 463 9.10 16.59 -43.33
N LYS A 464 8.50 17.19 -44.38
CA LYS A 464 8.29 18.64 -44.48
C LYS A 464 7.41 19.21 -43.35
N ARG A 465 6.53 18.40 -42.75
CA ARG A 465 5.68 18.82 -41.62
C ARG A 465 6.33 18.53 -40.27
N CYS A 466 7.41 17.76 -40.20
CA CYS A 466 7.98 17.35 -38.92
C CYS A 466 8.67 18.53 -38.23
N ILE A 467 8.24 18.87 -37.01
CA ILE A 467 8.90 19.87 -36.16
C ILE A 467 9.80 19.25 -35.09
N HIS A 468 10.17 17.97 -35.26
CA HIS A 468 10.96 17.21 -34.29
C HIS A 468 10.44 17.32 -32.85
N ALA A 469 9.11 17.26 -32.67
CA ALA A 469 8.48 17.28 -31.35
C ALA A 469 8.75 16.00 -30.51
N ARG A 470 9.38 14.98 -31.13
CA ARG A 470 9.83 13.72 -30.53
C ARG A 470 8.75 12.80 -29.92
N PHE A 471 7.47 13.18 -29.94
CA PHE A 471 6.37 12.31 -29.47
C PHE A 471 6.35 10.92 -30.11
N CYS A 472 6.75 10.78 -31.38
CA CYS A 472 6.86 9.49 -32.05
C CYS A 472 7.97 8.62 -31.44
N VAL A 473 9.22 9.10 -31.46
CA VAL A 473 10.40 8.36 -30.98
C VAL A 473 10.39 8.12 -29.47
N THR A 474 9.72 8.96 -28.68
CA THR A 474 9.58 8.74 -27.23
C THR A 474 8.31 7.97 -26.88
N GLY A 475 7.27 8.02 -27.71
CA GLY A 475 6.01 7.31 -27.50
C GLY A 475 6.05 5.86 -27.99
N ALA A 476 6.71 5.59 -29.11
CA ALA A 476 6.92 4.26 -29.69
C ALA A 476 8.37 4.09 -30.18
N PRO A 477 9.34 3.93 -29.27
CA PRO A 477 10.76 3.80 -29.61
C PRO A 477 11.11 2.51 -30.36
N THR A 478 10.25 1.49 -30.34
CA THR A 478 10.42 0.26 -31.14
C THR A 478 9.90 0.43 -32.58
N VAL A 479 8.93 1.32 -32.77
CA VAL A 479 8.38 1.65 -34.10
C VAL A 479 9.21 2.72 -34.77
N PHE A 480 9.50 3.83 -34.09
CA PHE A 480 10.26 4.95 -34.63
C PHE A 480 11.67 4.98 -34.05
N LEU A 481 12.61 4.37 -34.77
CA LEU A 481 14.01 4.30 -34.36
C LEU A 481 14.69 5.64 -34.57
N ALA A 482 15.22 6.23 -33.49
CA ALA A 482 16.02 7.44 -33.57
C ALA A 482 17.48 7.11 -33.91
N ASN A 483 18.13 7.96 -34.71
CA ASN A 483 19.57 7.92 -34.99
C ASN A 483 20.08 6.63 -35.66
N VAL A 484 19.26 5.97 -36.48
CA VAL A 484 19.66 4.77 -37.24
C VAL A 484 20.00 5.11 -38.69
N GLN A 485 20.86 4.30 -39.32
CA GLN A 485 21.06 4.28 -40.77
C GLN A 485 20.18 3.16 -41.35
N GLY A 486 19.27 3.49 -42.27
CA GLY A 486 18.34 2.52 -42.88
C GLY A 486 16.89 2.67 -42.38
N PRO A 487 16.05 1.61 -42.50
CA PRO A 487 14.64 1.65 -42.11
C PRO A 487 14.46 2.05 -40.65
N TRP A 488 13.70 3.13 -40.43
CA TRP A 488 13.54 3.74 -39.12
C TRP A 488 12.10 3.66 -38.60
N ILE A 489 11.15 3.17 -39.40
CA ILE A 489 9.75 2.96 -39.03
C ILE A 489 9.43 1.46 -39.10
N HIS A 490 8.89 0.88 -38.03
CA HIS A 490 8.56 -0.54 -37.90
C HIS A 490 7.15 -0.73 -37.30
N PRO A 491 6.07 -0.60 -38.09
CA PRO A 491 4.70 -0.48 -37.58
C PRO A 491 4.23 -1.66 -36.72
N ASP A 492 4.70 -2.87 -37.01
CA ASP A 492 4.22 -4.12 -36.39
C ASP A 492 4.91 -4.47 -35.06
N THR A 493 5.85 -3.63 -34.60
CA THR A 493 6.51 -3.81 -33.30
C THR A 493 5.65 -3.33 -32.11
N MET A 494 4.47 -2.78 -32.38
CA MET A 494 3.53 -2.27 -31.39
C MET A 494 2.09 -2.55 -31.83
N ASP A 495 1.18 -2.65 -30.86
CA ASP A 495 -0.25 -2.74 -31.15
C ASP A 495 -0.76 -1.52 -31.95
N ALA A 496 -1.60 -1.79 -32.95
CA ALA A 496 -2.09 -0.80 -33.91
C ALA A 496 -2.92 0.32 -33.28
N GLU A 497 -3.68 0.05 -32.20
CA GLU A 497 -4.43 1.10 -31.49
C GLU A 497 -3.48 2.02 -30.75
N ARG A 498 -2.50 1.45 -30.05
CA ARG A 498 -1.50 2.25 -29.36
C ARG A 498 -0.68 3.10 -30.32
N LEU A 499 -0.35 2.55 -31.49
CA LEU A 499 0.36 3.27 -32.52
C LEU A 499 -0.49 4.38 -33.15
N ALA A 500 -1.81 4.18 -33.29
CA ALA A 500 -2.74 5.22 -33.70
C ALA A 500 -2.80 6.40 -32.71
N ASP A 501 -2.81 6.13 -31.40
CA ASP A 501 -2.74 7.18 -30.36
C ASP A 501 -1.44 7.98 -30.44
N ILE A 502 -0.31 7.31 -30.68
CA ILE A 502 1.00 7.94 -30.81
C ILE A 502 1.07 8.77 -32.08
N ALA A 503 0.48 8.26 -33.17
CA ALA A 503 0.30 9.04 -34.39
C ALA A 503 -0.49 10.31 -34.08
N HIS A 504 -1.62 10.24 -33.35
CA HIS A 504 -2.45 11.40 -32.94
C HIS A 504 -1.70 12.43 -32.09
N ALA A 505 -0.72 11.99 -31.29
CA ALA A 505 0.12 12.87 -30.47
C ALA A 505 1.10 13.74 -31.30
N CYS A 506 1.31 13.44 -32.59
CA CYS A 506 2.14 14.29 -33.46
C CYS A 506 1.48 15.66 -33.70
N PRO A 507 2.00 16.77 -33.15
CA PRO A 507 1.32 18.07 -33.20
C PRO A 507 1.22 18.65 -34.61
N SER A 508 2.14 18.29 -35.50
CA SER A 508 2.18 18.80 -36.87
C SER A 508 1.43 17.93 -37.88
N GLY A 509 0.92 16.76 -37.45
CA GLY A 509 0.34 15.76 -38.34
C GLY A 509 1.34 15.18 -39.34
N ALA A 510 2.65 15.26 -39.06
CA ALA A 510 3.68 14.64 -39.89
C ALA A 510 3.61 13.11 -39.86
N ILE A 511 3.14 12.54 -38.75
CA ILE A 511 2.81 11.12 -38.63
C ILE A 511 1.29 10.95 -38.73
N ARG A 512 0.87 10.12 -39.68
CA ARG A 512 -0.53 9.71 -39.91
C ARG A 512 -0.57 8.19 -40.16
N TYR A 513 -1.75 7.62 -40.27
CA TYR A 513 -1.92 6.21 -40.61
C TYR A 513 -3.10 5.99 -41.54
N LYS A 514 -3.10 4.84 -42.21
CA LYS A 514 -4.26 4.22 -42.84
C LYS A 514 -4.48 2.83 -42.25
N ARG A 515 -5.68 2.49 -41.83
CA ARG A 515 -6.03 1.18 -41.28
C ARG A 515 -6.13 0.15 -42.40
N ARG A 516 -5.67 -1.06 -42.10
CA ARG A 516 -5.75 -2.25 -42.98
C ARG A 516 -6.60 -3.36 -42.36
N ASP A 517 -7.01 -3.20 -41.12
CA ASP A 517 -7.76 -4.19 -40.32
C ASP A 517 -9.28 -3.93 -40.29
N GLY A 518 -9.78 -3.09 -41.19
CA GLY A 518 -11.22 -2.76 -41.31
C GLY A 518 -11.73 -1.75 -40.29
N ARG A 519 -10.89 -1.24 -39.39
CA ARG A 519 -11.23 -0.11 -38.51
C ARG A 519 -11.15 1.24 -39.24
N PRO A 520 -11.81 2.30 -38.76
CA PRO A 520 -11.75 3.62 -39.41
C PRO A 520 -10.36 4.27 -39.27
N ASP A 521 -10.00 5.05 -40.29
CA ASP A 521 -8.83 5.95 -40.27
C ASP A 521 -9.01 7.08 -39.23
N GLU A 522 -7.99 7.94 -39.11
CA GLU A 522 -8.08 9.15 -38.29
C GLU A 522 -9.30 9.99 -38.70
N THR A 523 -10.07 10.43 -37.70
CA THR A 523 -11.25 11.28 -37.87
C THR A 523 -11.02 12.66 -37.28
N ALA A 524 -11.88 13.61 -37.66
CA ALA A 524 -11.84 14.95 -37.11
C ALA A 524 -12.04 14.92 -35.58
N PRO A 525 -11.24 15.69 -34.81
CA PRO A 525 -11.38 15.75 -33.36
C PRO A 525 -12.68 16.45 -32.97
N PRO A 526 -13.29 16.10 -31.82
CA PRO A 526 -14.57 16.66 -31.38
C PRO A 526 -14.48 18.12 -30.91
N VAL A 527 -13.26 18.67 -30.82
CA VAL A 527 -13.03 20.08 -30.48
C VAL A 527 -11.89 20.61 -31.34
N ASN A 528 -12.15 21.74 -31.97
CA ASN A 528 -11.18 22.52 -32.71
C ASN A 528 -10.31 23.35 -31.77
N LEU A 529 -9.00 23.13 -31.80
CA LEU A 529 -8.03 23.76 -30.92
C LEU A 529 -6.93 24.49 -31.69
N ALA A 530 -6.47 25.62 -31.15
CA ALA A 530 -5.23 26.27 -31.53
C ALA A 530 -4.39 26.56 -30.28
N ALA A 531 -3.34 25.76 -30.06
CA ALA A 531 -2.41 25.96 -28.96
C ALA A 531 -1.29 26.92 -29.35
N THR A 532 -1.03 27.92 -28.51
CA THR A 532 0.04 28.90 -28.69
C THR A 532 1.32 28.40 -28.02
N ARG A 533 2.31 27.93 -28.79
CA ARG A 533 3.55 27.40 -28.19
C ARG A 533 4.54 28.51 -27.83
N GLU A 534 5.16 28.42 -26.65
CA GLU A 534 6.20 29.36 -26.20
C GLU A 534 7.33 29.44 -27.23
N ALA A 535 7.72 30.67 -27.60
CA ALA A 535 8.72 30.93 -28.62
C ALA A 535 8.53 30.17 -29.96
N GLY A 536 7.33 29.63 -30.22
CA GLY A 536 7.13 28.62 -31.25
C GLY A 536 5.92 28.86 -32.16
N PRO A 537 5.49 27.84 -32.91
CA PRO A 537 4.35 27.92 -33.83
C PRO A 537 2.99 27.86 -33.11
N TYR A 538 1.91 28.09 -33.85
CA TYR A 538 0.58 27.65 -33.44
C TYR A 538 0.39 26.18 -33.80
N ALA A 539 -0.08 25.35 -32.86
CA ALA A 539 -0.45 23.96 -33.12
C ALA A 539 -1.98 23.86 -33.22
N PHE A 540 -2.47 23.60 -34.42
CA PHE A 540 -3.88 23.44 -34.72
C PHE A 540 -4.29 21.97 -34.67
N ARG A 541 -5.49 21.71 -34.16
CA ARG A 541 -6.17 20.41 -34.16
C ARG A 541 -7.64 20.64 -34.53
N GLY A 542 -8.13 20.03 -35.60
CA GLY A 542 -9.48 20.27 -36.17
C GLY A 542 -9.58 19.75 -37.60
N ASP A 543 -10.73 19.85 -38.27
CA ASP A 543 -10.79 19.60 -39.74
C ASP A 543 -10.17 20.79 -40.49
N LEU A 544 -8.87 20.73 -40.78
CA LEU A 544 -8.11 21.91 -41.24
C LEU A 544 -8.21 22.09 -42.75
N ARG A 545 -8.54 23.31 -43.18
CA ARG A 545 -8.49 23.76 -44.57
C ARG A 545 -7.56 24.97 -44.70
N LEU A 546 -6.42 24.77 -45.33
CA LEU A 546 -5.42 25.81 -45.54
C LEU A 546 -5.61 26.41 -46.94
N ASN A 547 -5.97 27.70 -47.02
CA ASN A 547 -6.33 28.36 -48.30
C ASN A 547 -7.37 27.55 -49.12
N GLY A 548 -8.32 26.91 -48.43
CA GLY A 548 -9.35 26.08 -49.05
C GLY A 548 -8.95 24.62 -49.33
N VAL A 549 -7.68 24.27 -49.20
CA VAL A 549 -7.16 22.91 -49.44
C VAL A 549 -7.17 22.11 -48.12
N PRO A 550 -7.71 20.88 -48.09
CA PRO A 550 -7.63 20.01 -46.91
C PRO A 550 -6.18 19.79 -46.45
N ALA A 551 -5.91 20.02 -45.16
CA ALA A 551 -4.57 19.95 -44.57
C ALA A 551 -4.44 18.84 -43.49
N GLY A 552 -5.44 17.96 -43.41
CA GLY A 552 -5.56 16.93 -42.38
C GLY A 552 -6.04 17.49 -41.04
N PHE A 553 -5.86 16.72 -39.96
CA PHE A 553 -6.48 17.06 -38.68
C PHE A 553 -5.60 17.84 -37.70
N ARG A 554 -4.30 17.94 -37.99
CA ARG A 554 -3.29 18.52 -37.08
C ARG A 554 -2.21 19.24 -37.88
N ALA A 555 -1.87 20.47 -37.54
CA ALA A 555 -0.80 21.21 -38.24
C ALA A 555 -0.13 22.24 -37.33
N THR A 556 1.18 22.41 -37.47
CA THR A 556 1.93 23.46 -36.79
C THR A 556 2.26 24.57 -37.78
N LEU A 557 1.71 25.76 -37.58
CA LEU A 557 1.85 26.90 -38.49
C LEU A 557 2.82 27.95 -37.95
N CYS A 558 3.67 28.47 -38.84
CA CYS A 558 4.75 29.39 -38.53
C CYS A 558 4.24 30.70 -37.94
N ARG A 559 4.70 31.01 -36.72
CA ARG A 559 4.51 32.30 -36.07
C ARG A 559 5.63 33.27 -36.49
N CYS A 560 6.88 32.86 -36.34
CA CYS A 560 8.06 33.74 -36.46
C CYS A 560 8.37 34.37 -37.83
N GLY A 561 7.74 33.94 -38.93
CA GLY A 561 8.03 34.44 -40.29
C GLY A 561 9.34 33.94 -40.91
N ALA A 562 10.20 33.26 -40.16
CA ALA A 562 11.48 32.75 -40.69
C ALA A 562 11.40 31.36 -41.34
N SER A 563 10.27 30.66 -41.25
CA SER A 563 10.17 29.29 -41.79
C SER A 563 10.43 29.25 -43.29
N LYS A 564 11.15 28.25 -43.77
CA LYS A 564 11.39 27.98 -45.20
C LYS A 564 10.28 27.11 -45.80
N ASN A 565 9.40 26.55 -44.97
CA ASN A 565 8.27 25.72 -45.38
C ASN A 565 6.90 26.35 -45.05
N LYS A 566 6.79 27.68 -45.21
CA LYS A 566 5.55 28.40 -44.90
C LYS A 566 4.35 27.84 -45.68
N PRO A 567 3.16 27.83 -45.07
CA PRO A 567 2.84 28.38 -43.75
C PRO A 567 3.14 27.42 -42.59
N PHE A 568 3.69 26.23 -42.85
CA PHE A 568 4.09 25.30 -41.80
C PHE A 568 5.33 25.80 -41.06
N CYS A 569 5.52 25.30 -39.85
CA CYS A 569 6.74 25.49 -39.09
C CYS A 569 7.75 24.40 -39.42
N ASP A 570 9.00 24.78 -39.64
CA ASP A 570 10.16 23.90 -39.88
C ASP A 570 11.23 24.01 -38.78
N GLY A 571 10.98 24.81 -37.74
CA GLY A 571 11.91 25.00 -36.63
C GLY A 571 12.81 26.24 -36.71
N SER A 572 12.81 27.00 -37.82
CA SER A 572 13.69 28.19 -37.97
C SER A 572 13.50 29.28 -36.91
N HIS A 573 12.45 29.21 -36.10
CA HIS A 573 12.26 30.08 -34.93
C HIS A 573 13.35 29.92 -33.86
N HIS A 574 13.99 28.74 -33.77
CA HIS A 574 15.16 28.54 -32.92
C HIS A 574 16.38 29.32 -33.43
N ASP A 575 16.66 29.21 -34.72
CA ASP A 575 17.84 29.84 -35.35
C ASP A 575 17.81 31.37 -35.26
N ILE A 576 16.62 31.96 -35.40
CA ILE A 576 16.46 33.41 -35.33
C ILE A 576 16.17 33.93 -33.91
N GLY A 577 16.18 33.06 -32.90
CA GLY A 577 15.89 33.44 -31.51
C GLY A 577 14.51 34.08 -31.31
N PHE A 578 13.50 33.60 -32.03
CA PHE A 578 12.15 34.17 -31.95
C PHE A 578 11.61 34.10 -30.53
N SER A 579 11.24 35.25 -29.98
CA SER A 579 10.72 35.37 -28.61
C SER A 579 9.29 35.90 -28.63
N ALA A 580 8.34 35.05 -28.22
CA ALA A 580 6.95 35.43 -28.03
C ALA A 580 6.27 34.45 -27.08
N THR A 581 5.55 34.98 -26.11
CA THR A 581 4.87 34.16 -25.11
C THR A 581 3.92 33.13 -25.73
N GLY A 582 3.96 31.92 -25.18
CA GLY A 582 2.99 30.85 -25.33
C GLY A 582 1.91 30.89 -24.25
N GLU A 583 2.01 31.81 -23.30
CA GLU A 583 1.11 31.98 -22.16
C GLU A 583 0.35 33.32 -22.21
N PRO A 584 -0.40 33.61 -23.28
CA PRO A 584 -1.21 34.83 -23.30
C PRO A 584 -2.27 34.80 -22.18
N PRO A 585 -2.66 35.96 -21.62
CA PRO A 585 -3.70 36.02 -20.60
C PRO A 585 -5.04 35.52 -21.16
N THR A 586 -5.90 35.00 -20.28
CA THR A 586 -7.27 34.62 -20.67
C THR A 586 -8.05 35.89 -21.02
N GLY A 587 -8.66 35.91 -22.20
CA GLY A 587 -9.44 37.04 -22.70
C GLY A 587 -10.87 37.07 -22.16
N THR A 588 -11.71 37.92 -22.74
CA THR A 588 -13.13 38.06 -22.36
C THR A 588 -14.09 37.14 -23.13
N ALA A 589 -13.68 36.64 -24.31
CA ALA A 589 -14.48 35.71 -25.11
C ALA A 589 -14.28 34.27 -24.62
N THR A 590 -14.89 33.89 -23.51
CA THR A 590 -14.69 32.58 -22.84
C THR A 590 -15.94 31.70 -22.80
N ASP A 591 -17.09 32.25 -23.18
CA ASP A 591 -18.35 31.52 -23.27
C ASP A 591 -18.22 30.31 -24.21
N ALA A 592 -18.91 29.22 -23.84
CA ALA A 592 -18.89 28.01 -24.65
C ALA A 592 -19.58 28.26 -26.00
N LEU A 593 -18.93 27.86 -27.10
CA LEU A 593 -19.57 27.83 -28.41
C LEU A 593 -20.63 26.72 -28.44
N ALA A 594 -21.77 26.98 -29.08
CA ALA A 594 -22.83 25.99 -29.25
C ALA A 594 -22.36 24.76 -30.05
N VAL A 595 -21.43 24.96 -30.99
CA VAL A 595 -20.75 23.93 -31.77
C VAL A 595 -19.25 24.13 -31.60
N ARG A 596 -18.50 23.06 -31.29
CA ARG A 596 -17.07 23.14 -30.92
C ARG A 596 -16.13 22.53 -31.95
N ASP A 597 -16.70 21.86 -32.96
CA ASP A 597 -16.02 21.19 -34.06
C ASP A 597 -16.39 21.84 -35.41
N GLY A 598 -16.17 21.08 -36.50
CA GLY A 598 -16.41 21.50 -37.87
C GLY A 598 -15.15 22.01 -38.58
N PRO A 599 -15.25 22.40 -39.86
CA PRO A 599 -14.12 22.86 -40.64
C PRO A 599 -13.47 24.14 -40.08
N LEU A 600 -12.14 24.12 -39.95
CA LEU A 600 -11.31 25.29 -39.65
C LEU A 600 -10.63 25.80 -40.92
N HIS A 601 -11.07 26.95 -41.40
CA HIS A 601 -10.44 27.63 -42.53
C HIS A 601 -9.32 28.53 -42.03
N ILE A 602 -8.09 28.26 -42.47
CA ILE A 602 -6.89 29.01 -42.11
C ILE A 602 -6.32 29.65 -43.37
N GLU A 603 -6.20 30.97 -43.35
CA GLU A 603 -5.74 31.81 -44.46
C GLU A 603 -4.57 32.68 -43.97
N PRO A 604 -3.31 32.20 -44.12
CA PRO A 604 -2.14 33.02 -43.89
C PRO A 604 -2.20 34.29 -44.74
N GLN A 605 -2.14 35.46 -44.10
CA GLN A 605 -2.10 36.73 -44.80
C GLN A 605 -0.66 37.09 -45.17
N HIS A 606 -0.47 37.66 -46.36
CA HIS A 606 0.83 38.13 -46.82
C HIS A 606 1.43 39.12 -45.82
N ASN A 607 2.64 38.83 -45.33
CA ASN A 607 3.35 39.63 -44.31
C ASN A 607 2.51 39.95 -43.07
N GLY A 608 1.53 39.10 -42.76
CA GLY A 608 0.46 39.41 -41.82
C GLY A 608 0.07 38.23 -40.93
N PRO A 609 -1.06 38.33 -40.22
CA PRO A 609 -1.56 37.30 -39.29
C PRO A 609 -2.07 36.03 -39.98
N LEU A 610 -2.37 34.99 -39.21
CA LEU A 610 -3.21 33.88 -39.68
C LEU A 610 -4.68 34.27 -39.48
N LYS A 611 -5.43 34.40 -40.57
CA LYS A 611 -6.89 34.56 -40.48
C LYS A 611 -7.52 33.18 -40.33
N VAL A 612 -8.25 32.97 -39.23
CA VAL A 612 -8.93 31.71 -38.93
C VAL A 612 -10.44 31.95 -38.91
N ARG A 613 -11.20 31.04 -39.53
CA ARG A 613 -12.67 31.01 -39.53
C ARG A 613 -13.17 29.60 -39.22
N GLY A 614 -14.19 29.51 -38.40
CA GLY A 614 -14.72 28.26 -37.84
C GLY A 614 -14.67 28.27 -36.31
N ASN A 615 -15.42 27.36 -35.69
CA ASN A 615 -15.47 27.25 -34.22
C ASN A 615 -14.08 26.87 -33.70
N LEU A 616 -13.50 27.68 -32.83
CA LEU A 616 -12.13 27.50 -32.36
C LEU A 616 -12.00 27.84 -30.88
N GLU A 617 -11.36 26.93 -30.14
CA GLU A 617 -10.87 27.19 -28.79
C GLU A 617 -9.34 27.38 -28.82
N ILE A 618 -8.90 28.57 -28.41
CA ILE A 618 -7.50 28.94 -28.34
C ILE A 618 -6.99 28.60 -26.95
N THR A 619 -5.85 27.92 -26.87
CA THR A 619 -5.21 27.57 -25.60
C THR A 619 -3.79 28.12 -25.53
N SER A 620 -3.29 28.28 -24.32
CA SER A 620 -1.88 28.52 -24.07
C SER A 620 -1.04 27.26 -24.35
N GLY A 621 0.28 27.39 -24.24
CA GLY A 621 1.23 26.29 -24.42
C GLY A 621 1.06 25.18 -23.38
N THR A 622 0.60 25.52 -22.18
CA THR A 622 0.27 24.57 -21.10
C THR A 622 -1.15 24.01 -21.17
N GLY A 623 -1.97 24.46 -22.14
CA GLY A 623 -3.34 24.00 -22.34
C GLY A 623 -4.42 24.82 -21.61
N ARG A 624 -4.05 25.91 -20.92
CA ARG A 624 -5.03 26.83 -20.32
C ARG A 624 -5.87 27.49 -21.41
N MET A 625 -7.19 27.55 -21.23
CA MET A 625 -8.09 28.21 -22.18
C MET A 625 -7.84 29.73 -22.21
N VAL A 626 -7.68 30.27 -23.42
CA VAL A 626 -7.39 31.69 -23.69
C VAL A 626 -8.62 32.40 -24.24
N ALA A 627 -9.27 31.83 -25.25
CA ALA A 627 -10.47 32.38 -25.86
C ALA A 627 -11.24 31.32 -26.67
N ARG A 628 -12.53 31.56 -26.91
CA ARG A 628 -13.42 30.78 -27.77
C ARG A 628 -14.07 31.70 -28.79
N VAL A 629 -13.86 31.41 -30.07
CA VAL A 629 -14.20 32.33 -31.18
C VAL A 629 -14.66 31.57 -32.41
N ALA A 630 -15.46 32.21 -33.26
CA ALA A 630 -15.81 31.71 -34.59
C ALA A 630 -14.91 32.29 -35.70
N SER A 631 -14.13 33.32 -35.38
CA SER A 631 -13.11 33.88 -36.25
C SER A 631 -12.05 34.64 -35.44
N ALA A 632 -10.80 34.59 -35.90
CA ALA A 632 -9.69 35.34 -35.29
C ALA A 632 -8.61 35.69 -36.32
N PHE A 633 -7.86 36.74 -36.04
CA PHE A 633 -6.59 37.03 -36.69
C PHE A 633 -5.47 36.76 -35.68
N LEU A 634 -4.74 35.66 -35.84
CA LEU A 634 -3.68 35.27 -34.90
C LEU A 634 -2.35 35.91 -35.28
N CYS A 635 -1.70 36.54 -34.30
CA CYS A 635 -0.43 37.24 -34.46
C CYS A 635 0.68 36.25 -34.85
N ARG A 636 1.38 36.54 -35.95
CA ARG A 636 2.59 35.83 -36.37
C ARG A 636 3.84 36.51 -35.82
N CYS A 637 3.97 37.82 -35.99
CA CYS A 637 5.22 38.55 -35.75
C CYS A 637 5.78 38.57 -34.32
N GLY A 638 5.02 38.13 -33.29
CA GLY A 638 5.45 38.21 -31.89
C GLY A 638 5.44 39.62 -31.29
N GLY A 639 5.18 40.66 -32.08
CA GLY A 639 5.17 42.06 -31.63
C GLY A 639 3.85 42.58 -31.04
N SER A 640 2.72 41.88 -31.25
CA SER A 640 1.42 42.39 -30.80
C SER A 640 1.33 42.55 -29.28
N GLN A 641 0.68 43.60 -28.79
CA GLN A 641 0.36 43.76 -27.37
C GLN A 641 -0.92 43.01 -26.95
N ASN A 642 -1.70 42.50 -27.91
CA ASN A 642 -2.95 41.76 -27.69
C ASN A 642 -2.82 40.26 -28.03
N LYS A 643 -1.66 39.65 -27.76
CA LYS A 643 -1.41 38.23 -28.07
C LYS A 643 -2.47 37.33 -27.41
N PRO A 644 -2.92 36.26 -28.10
CA PRO A 644 -2.42 35.74 -29.38
C PRO A 644 -3.03 36.43 -30.61
N PHE A 645 -3.86 37.45 -30.43
CA PHE A 645 -4.51 38.19 -31.52
C PHE A 645 -3.57 39.22 -32.15
N CYS A 646 -3.86 39.59 -33.39
CA CYS A 646 -3.13 40.61 -34.13
C CYS A 646 -3.72 42.00 -33.87
N ASP A 647 -2.86 43.00 -33.66
CA ASP A 647 -3.21 44.42 -33.49
C ASP A 647 -2.60 45.33 -34.59
N GLY A 648 -2.11 44.74 -35.67
CA GLY A 648 -1.45 45.46 -36.77
C GLY A 648 0.04 45.76 -36.55
N THR A 649 0.64 45.40 -35.42
CA THR A 649 2.08 45.68 -35.15
C THR A 649 3.01 45.10 -36.22
N HIS A 650 2.64 44.00 -36.87
CA HIS A 650 3.42 43.37 -37.95
C HIS A 650 3.78 44.36 -39.09
N ALA A 651 2.87 45.26 -39.47
CA ALA A 651 3.13 46.24 -40.52
C ALA A 651 4.14 47.31 -40.06
N LYS A 652 4.10 47.71 -38.78
CA LYS A 652 4.98 48.72 -38.20
C LYS A 652 6.42 48.24 -38.04
N ILE A 653 6.60 46.96 -37.74
CA ILE A 653 7.92 46.35 -37.50
C ILE A 653 8.50 45.68 -38.75
N GLY A 654 7.87 45.85 -39.92
CA GLY A 654 8.34 45.25 -41.17
C GLY A 654 8.39 43.72 -41.13
N PHE A 655 7.39 43.08 -40.51
CA PHE A 655 7.34 41.63 -40.44
C PHE A 655 7.23 41.02 -41.84
N VAL A 656 8.21 40.17 -42.20
CA VAL A 656 8.21 39.45 -43.48
C VAL A 656 7.86 37.99 -43.23
N ALA A 657 6.81 37.55 -43.88
CA ALA A 657 6.35 36.18 -43.85
C ALA A 657 5.45 35.90 -45.06
N ASP A 658 6.09 35.89 -46.23
CA ASP A 658 5.46 35.60 -47.52
C ASP A 658 4.63 34.32 -47.52
#